data_AF-A0A5E4GGK1-F1
#
_entry.id   AF-A0A5E4GGK1-F1
#
_cell.length_a   1.000
_cell.length_b   1.000
_cell.length_c   1.000
_cell.angle_alpha   90.00
_cell.angle_beta   90.00
_cell.angle_gamma   90.00
#
_symmetry.space_group_name_H-M   'P 1'
#
loop_
_entity.id
_entity.type
_entity.pdbx_description
1 polymer ?
#
loop_
_entity_poly.entity_id
_entity_poly.type
_entity_poly.pdbx_seq_one_letter_code
_entity_poly.pdbx_strand_id
1 'polypeptide(L)'
;MLNNNVICFVSAKFLKLEQLDQEPSFPPDTAGVSLDGTGQVGTYFYTAPEIEQGWPKIDEKADMYSLGVVFFELWHPFGTAMERHHVLSDLKQKGELPPAWVAEFPEQASLLRRLMSPSPSDRPSATELLKHAFPPRMESELLDNILRTMQTSEDRSVYDKVLNAIFDEEMLSMKDQQHHDGRLGSVSDISAIQYADLHTEARDYVVDITREVFRQHCAKHLEVITMHLLDDCQQFNRNTVKLLTHGGDMLELCHELRLPFVSWVISSQKSSFKRYEVSYVHRRPIGHSPPSRYLQGDFDIIGGASALTEAEVIKVTRDIVARFFNSDFCDIHLNHGDLLEAIWSWVGVKSEHRQKVAELLSMMGSLRPQSSERKSKWVVIRRQLLQELNLPEAVVNRLQTVGLRFCGAADQALARLRGALPTDKPTRKALDELTDLYSHLRVWRIERHVYINPLMPPTEGYHRDLFFQVYLVKDNNPGSLTEGTLLAVGGRYDYLLRQMWGLEHKSSPPGAVGASLALETIIQHSPVDVKPVRYEVSNDVLVCSKGGGGLLAERMELVAELWEENIKAEFVPIPDPSLTEQYEYANEHDIKCLVIITDTGVSQKGSVKVRHLELKKEKEVERENLVRFLLDAMAIQFKNPSIWN
;
A
#
# COMPACT_ATOMS: atom_id res chain seq x y z
N MET A 1 17.02 -7.45 -6.43
CA MET A 1 17.89 -6.28 -6.21
C MET A 1 17.33 -5.09 -6.99
N LEU A 2 17.02 -4.01 -6.27
CA LEU A 2 16.89 -2.61 -6.69
C LEU A 2 15.88 -2.24 -7.80
N ASN A 3 14.70 -1.77 -7.37
CA ASN A 3 13.91 -0.62 -7.88
C ASN A 3 12.40 -0.88 -7.88
N ASN A 4 11.73 -0.77 -6.73
CA ASN A 4 10.25 -0.72 -6.69
C ASN A 4 9.63 0.17 -5.59
N ASN A 5 10.40 1.05 -4.93
CA ASN A 5 9.92 1.76 -3.73
C ASN A 5 9.51 3.25 -3.91
N VAL A 6 9.15 3.73 -5.11
CA VAL A 6 8.72 5.15 -5.27
C VAL A 6 7.46 5.36 -6.15
N ILE A 7 6.79 4.30 -6.64
CA ILE A 7 5.64 4.43 -7.55
C ILE A 7 4.36 3.77 -6.99
N CYS A 8 3.90 4.22 -5.82
CA CYS A 8 2.58 3.85 -5.30
C CYS A 8 1.66 5.06 -5.04
N PHE A 9 1.98 6.23 -5.61
CA PHE A 9 1.17 7.44 -5.47
C PHE A 9 0.93 8.16 -6.80
N VAL A 10 0.53 7.44 -7.86
CA VAL A 10 -0.17 8.02 -9.03
C VAL A 10 -1.12 6.96 -9.61
N SER A 11 -2.41 7.18 -9.44
CA SER A 11 -3.55 6.71 -10.24
C SER A 11 -3.44 5.39 -11.03
N ALA A 12 -4.17 4.39 -10.54
CA ALA A 12 -4.76 3.33 -11.34
C ALA A 12 -5.69 3.95 -12.42
N LYS A 13 -5.21 4.07 -13.66
CA LYS A 13 -6.05 4.27 -14.85
C LYS A 13 -5.35 4.02 -16.18
N PHE A 14 -4.79 2.83 -16.41
CA PHE A 14 -4.55 2.32 -17.77
C PHE A 14 -4.66 0.79 -17.79
N LEU A 15 -5.89 0.31 -18.01
CA LEU A 15 -6.17 -1.09 -18.37
C LEU A 15 -7.30 -1.05 -19.40
N LYS A 16 -6.92 -0.72 -20.64
CA LYS A 16 -7.65 -1.07 -21.87
C LYS A 16 -6.77 -0.74 -23.06
N LEU A 17 -6.79 -1.65 -24.03
CA LEU A 17 -6.15 -1.62 -25.34
C LEU A 17 -4.71 -2.17 -25.40
N GLU A 18 -4.59 -3.50 -25.39
CA GLU A 18 -3.70 -4.27 -26.27
C GLU A 18 -3.97 -5.77 -26.06
N GLN A 19 -5.04 -6.26 -26.68
CA GLN A 19 -5.19 -7.66 -27.08
C GLN A 19 -5.96 -7.67 -28.40
N LEU A 20 -5.20 -7.56 -29.49
CA LEU A 20 -5.61 -7.96 -30.82
C LEU A 20 -4.40 -8.64 -31.47
N ASP A 21 -4.73 -9.77 -32.09
CA ASP A 21 -3.95 -10.52 -33.08
C ASP A 21 -2.79 -11.40 -32.59
N GLN A 22 -3.14 -12.60 -32.12
CA GLN A 22 -2.46 -13.83 -32.53
C GLN A 22 -3.47 -14.98 -32.63
N GLU A 23 -4.12 -15.13 -33.79
CA GLU A 23 -4.73 -16.41 -34.16
C GLU A 23 -3.64 -17.37 -34.68
N PRO A 24 -3.59 -18.62 -34.20
CA PRO A 24 -2.75 -19.65 -34.78
C PRO A 24 -3.35 -20.14 -36.11
N SER A 25 -2.56 -20.05 -37.16
CA SER A 25 -2.83 -20.61 -38.48
C SER A 25 -3.06 -22.12 -38.43
N PHE A 26 -4.22 -22.59 -38.91
CA PHE A 26 -4.45 -23.99 -39.26
C PHE A 26 -4.16 -24.23 -40.77
N PRO A 27 -3.57 -25.37 -41.16
CA PRO A 27 -3.19 -25.69 -42.54
C PRO A 27 -4.41 -26.09 -43.41
N PRO A 28 -4.28 -26.09 -44.75
CA PRO A 28 -5.38 -26.40 -45.65
C PRO A 28 -5.47 -27.91 -45.84
N ASP A 29 -6.54 -28.54 -45.32
CA ASP A 29 -6.82 -29.94 -45.62
C ASP A 29 -7.70 -30.09 -46.85
N THR A 30 -7.10 -30.81 -47.80
CA THR A 30 -7.58 -31.34 -49.06
C THR A 30 -8.87 -32.17 -48.96
N ALA A 31 -9.70 -32.00 -49.99
CA ALA A 31 -10.56 -32.99 -50.65
C ALA A 31 -10.88 -34.30 -49.88
N GLY A 32 -12.07 -34.35 -49.31
CA GLY A 32 -12.74 -35.60 -48.90
C GLY A 32 -13.92 -35.90 -49.82
N VAL A 33 -13.69 -36.75 -50.82
CA VAL A 33 -14.76 -37.41 -51.59
C VAL A 33 -15.38 -38.50 -50.72
N SER A 34 -16.70 -38.54 -50.61
CA SER A 34 -17.43 -39.76 -50.23
C SER A 34 -18.56 -39.98 -51.22
N LEU A 35 -18.40 -41.02 -52.04
CA LEU A 35 -19.49 -41.72 -52.69
C LEU A 35 -20.28 -42.46 -51.60
N ASP A 36 -21.59 -42.23 -51.53
CA ASP A 36 -22.56 -43.33 -51.54
C ASP A 36 -23.98 -42.81 -51.82
N GLY A 37 -24.60 -43.42 -52.83
CA GLY A 37 -25.92 -43.09 -53.34
C GLY A 37 -27.02 -43.49 -52.37
N THR A 38 -27.33 -42.59 -51.44
CA THR A 38 -28.65 -42.38 -50.78
C THR A 38 -28.69 -41.05 -50.00
N GLY A 39 -27.56 -40.34 -49.85
CA GLY A 39 -27.41 -39.15 -48.99
C GLY A 39 -28.04 -37.83 -49.45
N GLN A 40 -28.69 -37.77 -50.62
CA GLN A 40 -29.28 -36.51 -51.12
C GLN A 40 -30.66 -36.17 -50.55
N VAL A 41 -31.32 -37.07 -49.81
CA VAL A 41 -32.70 -36.82 -49.34
C VAL A 41 -32.73 -36.08 -48.00
N GLY A 42 -31.71 -36.25 -47.14
CA GLY A 42 -31.66 -35.65 -45.80
C GLY A 42 -31.09 -34.22 -45.79
N THR A 43 -29.98 -34.00 -46.51
CA THR A 43 -29.28 -32.70 -46.54
C THR A 43 -29.99 -31.67 -47.41
N TYR A 44 -30.90 -32.11 -48.30
CA TYR A 44 -31.60 -31.23 -49.23
C TYR A 44 -32.24 -30.05 -48.51
N PHE A 45 -33.00 -30.26 -47.44
CA PHE A 45 -33.71 -29.15 -46.76
C PHE A 45 -32.79 -28.09 -46.16
N TYR A 46 -31.62 -28.49 -45.68
CA TYR A 46 -30.65 -27.59 -45.02
C TYR A 46 -29.75 -26.86 -46.01
N THR A 47 -29.72 -27.28 -47.27
CA THR A 47 -28.82 -26.71 -48.28
C THR A 47 -29.35 -25.33 -48.72
N ALA A 48 -28.50 -24.30 -48.60
CA ALA A 48 -28.86 -22.94 -48.98
C ALA A 48 -28.99 -22.78 -50.52
N PRO A 49 -29.86 -21.88 -51.01
CA PRO A 49 -30.11 -21.70 -52.46
C PRO A 49 -28.85 -21.44 -53.30
N GLU A 50 -27.91 -20.66 -52.78
CA GLU A 50 -26.65 -20.33 -53.46
C GLU A 50 -25.72 -21.55 -53.61
N ILE A 51 -25.79 -22.52 -52.70
CA ILE A 51 -25.07 -23.79 -52.81
C ILE A 51 -25.71 -24.66 -53.90
N GLU A 52 -27.04 -24.75 -53.94
CA GLU A 52 -27.76 -25.53 -54.95
C GLU A 52 -27.60 -24.96 -56.36
N GLN A 53 -27.50 -23.63 -56.48
CA GLN A 53 -27.31 -22.93 -57.74
C GLN A 53 -25.84 -22.88 -58.20
N GLY A 54 -24.90 -23.43 -57.40
CA GLY A 54 -23.48 -23.52 -57.75
C GLY A 54 -22.77 -22.16 -57.81
N TRP A 55 -23.09 -21.24 -56.89
CA TRP A 55 -22.47 -19.92 -56.87
C TRP A 55 -20.96 -20.01 -56.62
N PRO A 56 -20.14 -19.14 -57.26
CA PRO A 56 -18.67 -19.23 -57.19
C PRO A 56 -18.10 -18.82 -55.83
N LYS A 57 -18.89 -18.17 -54.97
CA LYS A 57 -18.48 -17.75 -53.63
C LYS A 57 -19.63 -18.02 -52.66
N ILE A 58 -19.39 -18.92 -51.72
CA ILE A 58 -20.27 -19.24 -50.60
C ILE A 58 -19.59 -18.67 -49.36
N ASP A 59 -20.33 -17.91 -48.54
CA ASP A 59 -19.85 -17.32 -47.30
C ASP A 59 -20.57 -17.97 -46.09
N GLU A 60 -20.30 -17.48 -44.87
CA GLU A 60 -20.87 -18.03 -43.64
C GLU A 60 -22.40 -17.91 -43.55
N LYS A 61 -23.04 -17.16 -44.47
CA LYS A 61 -24.50 -17.00 -44.50
C LYS A 61 -25.21 -18.26 -45.00
N ALA A 62 -24.50 -19.16 -45.67
CA ALA A 62 -25.06 -20.47 -46.01
C ALA A 62 -25.34 -21.30 -44.75
N ASP A 63 -24.45 -21.27 -43.76
CA ASP A 63 -24.64 -21.94 -42.47
C ASP A 63 -25.81 -21.32 -41.69
N MET A 64 -26.00 -20.00 -41.81
CA MET A 64 -27.15 -19.31 -41.20
C MET A 64 -28.49 -19.74 -41.79
N TYR A 65 -28.54 -20.13 -43.08
CA TYR A 65 -29.74 -20.71 -43.68
C TYR A 65 -30.02 -22.10 -43.10
N SER A 66 -28.99 -22.96 -43.01
CA SER A 66 -29.11 -24.29 -42.39
C SER A 66 -29.57 -24.19 -40.92
N LEU A 67 -29.04 -23.21 -40.18
CA LEU A 67 -29.46 -22.90 -38.81
C LEU A 67 -30.95 -22.54 -38.74
N GLY A 68 -31.48 -21.80 -39.73
CA GLY A 68 -32.90 -21.49 -39.81
C GLY A 68 -33.77 -22.75 -39.85
N VAL A 69 -33.41 -23.72 -40.68
CA VAL A 69 -34.16 -24.99 -40.80
C VAL A 69 -34.11 -25.77 -39.48
N VAL A 70 -32.93 -25.91 -38.87
CA VAL A 70 -32.76 -26.56 -37.56
C VAL A 70 -33.56 -25.84 -36.47
N PHE A 71 -33.53 -24.52 -36.45
CA PHE A 71 -34.27 -23.70 -35.50
C PHE A 71 -35.77 -23.94 -35.60
N PHE A 72 -36.32 -24.03 -36.82
CA PHE A 72 -37.72 -24.38 -37.03
C PHE A 72 -38.06 -25.78 -36.52
N GLU A 73 -37.24 -26.78 -36.85
CA GLU A 73 -37.48 -28.16 -36.44
C GLU A 73 -37.43 -28.37 -34.93
N LEU A 74 -36.66 -27.58 -34.19
CA LEU A 74 -36.65 -27.61 -32.72
C LEU A 74 -37.96 -27.08 -32.11
N TRP A 75 -38.68 -26.21 -32.82
CA TRP A 75 -39.90 -25.54 -32.34
C TRP A 75 -41.18 -26.10 -32.95
N HIS A 76 -41.09 -26.97 -33.96
CA HIS A 76 -42.25 -27.56 -34.63
C HIS A 76 -42.21 -29.08 -34.52
N PRO A 77 -43.02 -29.69 -33.64
CA PRO A 77 -43.06 -31.14 -33.51
C PRO A 77 -43.70 -31.76 -34.75
N PHE A 78 -43.07 -32.78 -35.33
CA PHE A 78 -43.63 -33.56 -36.44
C PHE A 78 -44.18 -34.88 -35.93
N GLY A 79 -45.42 -35.21 -36.29
CA GLY A 79 -46.03 -36.50 -35.95
C GLY A 79 -45.51 -37.65 -36.81
N THR A 80 -45.17 -37.39 -38.08
CA THR A 80 -44.65 -38.40 -39.00
C THR A 80 -43.51 -37.88 -39.90
N ALA A 81 -42.68 -38.78 -40.44
CA ALA A 81 -41.63 -38.42 -41.39
C ALA A 81 -42.17 -37.80 -42.69
N MET A 82 -43.37 -38.22 -43.13
CA MET A 82 -44.02 -37.69 -44.32
C MET A 82 -44.53 -36.25 -44.09
N GLU A 83 -45.10 -35.99 -42.92
CA GLU A 83 -45.48 -34.63 -42.50
C GLU A 83 -44.26 -33.71 -42.45
N ARG A 84 -43.16 -34.16 -41.82
CA ARG A 84 -41.89 -33.43 -41.81
C ARG A 84 -41.42 -33.08 -43.22
N HIS A 85 -41.46 -34.05 -44.14
CA HIS A 85 -41.06 -33.83 -45.52
C HIS A 85 -41.94 -32.78 -46.22
N HIS A 86 -43.26 -32.84 -46.07
CA HIS A 86 -44.17 -31.86 -46.65
C HIS A 86 -43.95 -30.45 -46.09
N VAL A 87 -43.89 -30.31 -44.77
CA VAL A 87 -43.73 -29.00 -44.11
C VAL A 87 -42.38 -28.37 -44.45
N LEU A 88 -41.28 -29.14 -44.42
CA LEU A 88 -39.96 -28.61 -44.80
C LEU A 88 -39.84 -28.35 -46.31
N SER A 89 -40.58 -29.08 -47.16
CA SER A 89 -40.65 -28.79 -48.59
C SER A 89 -41.37 -27.48 -48.86
N ASP A 90 -42.50 -27.23 -48.21
CA ASP A 90 -43.23 -25.96 -48.33
C ASP A 90 -42.41 -24.80 -47.77
N LEU A 91 -41.74 -25.00 -46.63
CA LEU A 91 -40.84 -24.01 -46.05
C LEU A 91 -39.69 -23.64 -46.98
N LYS A 92 -39.04 -24.64 -47.60
CA LYS A 92 -37.90 -24.41 -48.51
C LYS A 92 -38.32 -23.85 -49.87
N GLN A 93 -39.37 -24.40 -50.49
CA GLN A 93 -39.75 -24.04 -51.85
C GLN A 93 -40.64 -22.80 -51.93
N LYS A 94 -41.51 -22.59 -50.94
CA LYS A 94 -42.50 -21.50 -50.93
C LYS A 94 -42.19 -20.44 -49.87
N GLY A 95 -41.32 -20.72 -48.90
CA GLY A 95 -41.10 -19.85 -47.75
C GLY A 95 -42.31 -19.81 -46.79
N GLU A 96 -43.21 -20.80 -46.89
CA GLU A 96 -44.46 -20.84 -46.15
C GLU A 96 -44.25 -21.52 -44.78
N LEU A 97 -44.68 -20.83 -43.73
CA LEU A 97 -44.69 -21.36 -42.36
C LEU A 97 -46.11 -21.79 -41.98
N PRO A 98 -46.30 -22.87 -41.20
CA PRO A 98 -47.61 -23.27 -40.72
C PRO A 98 -48.33 -22.09 -40.02
N PRO A 99 -49.55 -21.69 -40.45
CA PRO A 99 -50.21 -20.50 -39.92
C PRO A 99 -50.43 -20.51 -38.40
N ALA A 100 -50.71 -21.68 -37.84
CA ALA A 100 -50.84 -21.87 -36.39
C ALA A 100 -49.53 -21.57 -35.65
N TRP A 101 -48.39 -22.00 -36.20
CA TRP A 101 -47.06 -21.77 -35.62
C TRP A 101 -46.67 -20.29 -35.68
N VAL A 102 -47.00 -19.59 -36.77
CA VAL A 102 -46.75 -18.14 -36.90
C VAL A 102 -47.59 -17.34 -35.89
N ALA A 103 -48.83 -17.77 -35.62
CA ALA A 103 -49.68 -17.12 -34.63
C ALA A 103 -49.18 -17.33 -33.19
N GLU A 104 -48.57 -18.47 -32.91
CA GLU A 104 -48.03 -18.82 -31.60
C GLU A 104 -46.65 -18.19 -31.34
N PHE A 105 -45.79 -18.09 -32.37
CA PHE A 105 -44.40 -17.65 -32.25
C PHE A 105 -44.03 -16.54 -33.26
N PRO A 106 -44.58 -15.32 -33.13
CA PRO A 106 -44.44 -14.26 -34.13
C PRO A 106 -42.99 -13.73 -34.27
N GLU A 107 -42.25 -13.62 -33.17
CA GLU A 107 -40.84 -13.15 -33.18
C GLU A 107 -39.91 -14.18 -33.80
N GLN A 108 -40.11 -15.47 -33.47
CA GLN A 108 -39.37 -16.59 -34.02
C GLN A 108 -39.65 -16.75 -35.52
N ALA A 109 -40.90 -16.54 -35.95
CA ALA A 109 -41.26 -16.52 -37.36
C ALA A 109 -40.59 -15.37 -38.13
N SER A 110 -40.46 -14.19 -37.50
CA SER A 110 -39.71 -13.07 -38.07
C SER A 110 -38.22 -13.40 -38.24
N LEU A 111 -37.59 -13.96 -37.20
CA LEU A 111 -36.19 -14.39 -37.24
C LEU A 111 -35.94 -15.47 -38.29
N LEU A 112 -36.81 -16.48 -38.34
CA LEU A 112 -36.70 -17.61 -39.27
C LEU A 112 -36.79 -17.16 -40.73
N ARG A 113 -37.71 -16.23 -41.06
CA ARG A 113 -37.79 -15.63 -42.40
C ARG A 113 -36.51 -14.89 -42.79
N ARG A 114 -35.84 -14.23 -41.84
CA ARG A 114 -34.56 -13.56 -42.09
C ARG A 114 -33.42 -14.58 -42.28
N LEU A 115 -33.37 -15.63 -41.46
CA LEU A 115 -32.38 -16.69 -41.58
C LEU A 115 -32.49 -17.46 -42.89
N MET A 116 -33.72 -17.74 -43.34
CA MET A 116 -33.99 -18.48 -44.57
C MET A 116 -34.22 -17.57 -45.80
N SER A 117 -33.74 -16.32 -45.78
CA SER A 117 -33.87 -15.44 -46.94
C SER A 117 -33.15 -16.03 -48.17
N PRO A 118 -33.72 -15.94 -49.39
CA PRO A 118 -33.05 -16.40 -50.60
C PRO A 118 -31.74 -15.67 -50.87
N SER A 119 -31.64 -14.39 -50.48
CA SER A 119 -30.40 -13.61 -50.62
C SER A 119 -29.54 -13.74 -49.36
N PRO A 120 -28.26 -14.17 -49.48
CA PRO A 120 -27.32 -14.25 -48.35
C PRO A 120 -27.13 -12.91 -47.60
N SER A 121 -27.21 -11.78 -48.31
CA SER A 121 -27.04 -10.44 -47.75
C SER A 121 -28.10 -10.07 -46.70
N ASP A 122 -29.29 -10.66 -46.82
CA ASP A 122 -30.44 -10.32 -45.97
C ASP A 122 -30.48 -11.19 -44.71
N ARG A 123 -29.66 -12.25 -44.68
CA ARG A 123 -29.50 -13.12 -43.53
C ARG A 123 -28.62 -12.44 -42.48
N PRO A 124 -28.97 -12.47 -41.19
CA PRO A 124 -28.10 -11.97 -40.13
C PRO A 124 -26.84 -12.84 -40.03
N SER A 125 -25.72 -12.27 -39.63
CA SER A 125 -24.53 -13.02 -39.22
C SER A 125 -24.74 -13.65 -37.84
N ALA A 126 -23.96 -14.68 -37.51
CA ALA A 126 -23.99 -15.27 -36.17
C ALA A 126 -23.76 -14.23 -35.06
N THR A 127 -22.87 -13.26 -35.29
CA THR A 127 -22.57 -12.18 -34.34
C THR A 127 -23.73 -11.20 -34.16
N GLU A 128 -24.44 -10.85 -35.25
CA GLU A 128 -25.64 -10.00 -35.17
C GLU A 128 -26.79 -10.72 -34.46
N LEU A 129 -26.94 -12.02 -34.71
CA LEU A 129 -27.98 -12.83 -34.10
C LEU A 129 -27.77 -12.99 -32.59
N LEU A 130 -26.53 -13.23 -32.15
CA LEU A 130 -26.17 -13.28 -30.72
C LEU A 130 -26.41 -11.96 -29.97
N LYS A 131 -26.34 -10.82 -30.66
CA LYS A 131 -26.54 -9.49 -30.05
C LYS A 131 -28.01 -9.11 -29.89
N HIS A 132 -28.90 -9.61 -30.74
CA HIS A 132 -30.23 -9.05 -30.90
C HIS A 132 -31.41 -10.05 -30.83
N ALA A 133 -31.18 -11.35 -30.95
CA ALA A 133 -32.27 -12.31 -31.22
C ALA A 133 -32.50 -13.40 -30.18
N PHE A 134 -31.61 -13.57 -29.20
CA PHE A 134 -31.83 -14.49 -28.07
C PHE A 134 -32.07 -13.68 -26.78
N PRO A 135 -32.91 -14.16 -25.83
CA PRO A 135 -33.03 -13.49 -24.54
C PRO A 135 -31.64 -13.36 -23.90
N PRO A 136 -31.35 -12.25 -23.18
CA PRO A 136 -30.12 -12.14 -22.41
C PRO A 136 -29.99 -13.41 -21.55
N ARG A 137 -28.79 -13.97 -21.46
CA ARG A 137 -28.53 -15.21 -20.70
C ARG A 137 -29.30 -15.14 -19.37
N MET A 138 -30.24 -16.05 -19.12
CA MET A 138 -31.08 -16.07 -17.90
C MET A 138 -30.26 -15.91 -16.61
N GLU A 139 -29.00 -16.36 -16.64
CA GLU A 139 -28.01 -16.23 -15.57
C GLU A 139 -27.74 -14.77 -15.15
N SER A 140 -27.79 -13.81 -16.08
CA SER A 140 -27.54 -12.38 -15.79
C SER A 140 -28.74 -11.75 -15.08
N GLU A 141 -29.97 -12.00 -15.54
CA GLU A 141 -31.17 -11.45 -14.88
C GLU A 141 -31.38 -12.07 -13.50
N LEU A 142 -31.12 -13.38 -13.34
CA LEU A 142 -31.17 -14.04 -12.04
C LEU A 142 -30.15 -13.44 -11.07
N LEU A 143 -28.91 -13.23 -11.52
CA LEU A 143 -27.87 -12.58 -10.71
C LEU A 143 -28.26 -11.15 -10.33
N ASP A 144 -28.77 -10.36 -11.27
CA ASP A 144 -29.22 -8.99 -11.01
C ASP A 144 -30.42 -8.96 -10.04
N ASN A 145 -31.28 -9.97 -10.09
CA ASN A 145 -32.39 -10.14 -9.14
C ASN A 145 -31.89 -10.55 -7.74
N ILE A 146 -30.88 -11.42 -7.65
CA ILE A 146 -30.22 -11.77 -6.38
C ILE A 146 -29.54 -10.54 -5.78
N LEU A 147 -28.77 -9.78 -6.58
CA LEU A 147 -28.10 -8.56 -6.13
C LEU A 147 -29.11 -7.50 -5.67
N ARG A 148 -30.22 -7.33 -6.39
CA ARG A 148 -31.32 -6.46 -5.95
C ARG A 148 -31.94 -6.94 -4.65
N THR A 149 -32.24 -8.23 -4.53
CA THR A 149 -32.79 -8.82 -3.30
C THR A 149 -31.86 -8.58 -2.12
N MET A 150 -30.55 -8.76 -2.28
CA MET A 150 -29.54 -8.48 -1.25
C MET A 150 -29.48 -7.00 -0.83
N GLN A 151 -29.82 -6.06 -1.72
CA GLN A 151 -29.78 -4.62 -1.43
C GLN A 151 -31.09 -4.09 -0.84
N THR A 152 -32.25 -4.68 -1.18
CA THR A 152 -33.57 -4.12 -0.86
C THR A 152 -34.39 -4.94 0.14
N SER A 153 -34.05 -6.21 0.35
CA SER A 153 -34.80 -7.11 1.23
C SER A 153 -34.41 -6.92 2.71
N GLU A 154 -35.40 -6.96 3.61
CA GLU A 154 -35.15 -7.11 5.05
C GLU A 154 -34.72 -8.54 5.42
N ASP A 155 -35.10 -9.53 4.59
CA ASP A 155 -34.67 -10.92 4.75
C ASP A 155 -33.22 -11.10 4.26
N ARG A 156 -32.32 -11.41 5.20
CA ARG A 156 -30.89 -11.67 4.97
C ARG A 156 -30.57 -13.11 4.58
N SER A 157 -31.55 -14.02 4.48
CA SER A 157 -31.30 -15.43 4.21
C SER A 157 -30.49 -15.72 2.94
N VAL A 158 -30.72 -14.96 1.87
CA VAL A 158 -29.97 -15.06 0.61
C VAL A 158 -28.54 -14.51 0.77
N TYR A 159 -28.42 -13.39 1.48
CA TYR A 159 -27.14 -12.75 1.78
C TYR A 159 -26.24 -13.67 2.62
N ASP A 160 -26.78 -14.26 3.68
CA ASP A 160 -26.06 -15.19 4.56
C ASP A 160 -25.62 -16.45 3.82
N LYS A 161 -26.45 -17.00 2.92
CA LYS A 161 -26.06 -18.13 2.06
C LYS A 161 -24.88 -17.80 1.16
N VAL A 162 -24.87 -16.60 0.56
CA VAL A 162 -23.77 -16.14 -0.29
C VAL A 162 -22.50 -15.94 0.55
N LEU A 163 -22.61 -15.33 1.74
CA LEU A 163 -21.47 -15.17 2.65
C LEU A 163 -20.88 -16.51 3.09
N ASN A 164 -21.72 -17.45 3.52
CA ASN A 164 -21.27 -18.77 3.94
C ASN A 164 -20.54 -19.50 2.80
N ALA A 165 -21.01 -19.35 1.55
CA ALA A 165 -20.33 -19.90 0.39
C ALA A 165 -18.98 -19.23 0.09
N ILE A 166 -18.81 -17.94 0.42
CA ILE A 166 -17.52 -17.23 0.25
C ILE A 166 -16.50 -17.72 1.29
N PHE A 167 -16.93 -17.99 2.52
CA PHE A 167 -16.08 -18.38 3.65
C PHE A 167 -15.98 -19.91 3.87
N ASP A 168 -16.42 -20.71 2.90
CA ASP A 168 -16.33 -22.18 2.97
C ASP A 168 -14.87 -22.65 2.96
N GLU A 169 -14.41 -23.21 4.09
CA GLU A 169 -13.03 -23.64 4.28
C GLU A 169 -12.61 -24.79 3.34
N GLU A 170 -13.54 -25.71 3.01
CA GLU A 170 -13.25 -26.82 2.10
C GLU A 170 -13.00 -26.29 0.69
N MET A 171 -13.80 -25.32 0.24
CA MET A 171 -13.61 -24.66 -1.04
C MET A 171 -12.29 -23.87 -1.12
N LEU A 172 -11.90 -23.18 -0.02
CA LEU A 172 -10.66 -22.42 0.04
C LEU A 172 -9.42 -23.33 0.00
N SER A 173 -9.45 -24.46 0.71
CA SER A 173 -8.37 -25.45 0.71
C SER A 173 -8.13 -26.06 -0.68
N MET A 174 -9.21 -26.39 -1.41
CA MET A 174 -9.12 -26.91 -2.77
C MET A 174 -8.49 -25.92 -3.76
N LYS A 175 -8.74 -24.61 -3.59
CA LYS A 175 -8.12 -23.55 -4.40
C LYS A 175 -6.63 -23.42 -4.13
N ASP A 176 -6.21 -23.55 -2.88
CA ASP A 176 -4.81 -23.41 -2.49
C ASP A 176 -3.95 -24.54 -3.07
N GLN A 177 -4.49 -25.77 -3.09
CA GLN A 177 -3.86 -26.94 -3.71
C GLN A 177 -3.65 -26.76 -5.22
N GLN A 178 -4.59 -26.13 -5.93
CA GLN A 178 -4.45 -25.85 -7.37
C GLN A 178 -3.40 -24.77 -7.69
N HIS A 179 -3.16 -23.83 -6.78
CA HIS A 179 -2.12 -22.81 -6.95
C HIS A 179 -0.70 -23.33 -6.67
N HIS A 180 -0.57 -24.40 -5.87
CA HIS A 180 0.72 -25.00 -5.52
C HIS A 180 1.31 -25.92 -6.60
N ASP A 181 0.52 -26.46 -7.53
CA ASP A 181 0.97 -27.41 -8.56
C ASP A 181 1.85 -26.76 -9.68
N GLY A 182 2.01 -25.43 -9.65
CA GLY A 182 2.88 -24.65 -10.54
C GLY A 182 4.21 -24.19 -9.94
N ARG A 183 4.48 -24.45 -8.66
CA ARG A 183 5.73 -24.05 -7.99
C ARG A 183 6.44 -25.27 -7.42
N LEU A 184 7.39 -25.79 -8.20
CA LEU A 184 8.30 -26.86 -7.77
C LEU A 184 9.00 -26.45 -6.47
N GLY A 185 8.93 -27.34 -5.48
CA GLY A 185 9.10 -27.05 -4.06
C GLY A 185 10.43 -26.44 -3.63
N SER A 186 10.40 -25.73 -2.50
CA SER A 186 11.28 -25.96 -1.36
C SER A 186 10.99 -24.94 -0.25
N VAL A 187 11.18 -25.41 0.99
CA VAL A 187 11.18 -24.72 2.28
C VAL A 187 9.82 -24.58 2.96
N SER A 188 9.78 -25.14 4.17
CA SER A 188 8.72 -25.09 5.18
C SER A 188 8.01 -23.75 5.26
N ASP A 189 6.76 -23.76 5.76
CA ASP A 189 5.93 -22.61 6.14
C ASP A 189 6.65 -21.56 7.00
N ILE A 190 7.54 -20.77 6.39
CA ILE A 190 8.07 -19.50 6.91
C ILE A 190 7.14 -18.36 6.46
N SER A 191 5.98 -18.69 5.86
CA SER A 191 4.98 -17.74 5.36
C SER A 191 4.38 -16.84 6.46
N ALA A 192 4.44 -17.27 7.72
CA ALA A 192 3.98 -16.48 8.88
C ALA A 192 5.07 -15.57 9.50
N ILE A 193 6.35 -15.77 9.16
CA ILE A 193 7.47 -15.01 9.73
C ILE A 193 7.98 -14.04 8.67
N GLN A 194 7.55 -12.78 8.76
CA GLN A 194 7.82 -11.79 7.71
C GLN A 194 9.27 -11.26 7.72
N TYR A 195 9.96 -11.30 8.85
CA TYR A 195 11.32 -10.78 9.02
C TYR A 195 12.14 -11.71 9.92
N ALA A 196 13.41 -11.96 9.57
CA ALA A 196 14.38 -12.65 10.43
C ALA A 196 14.82 -11.74 11.59
N ASP A 197 15.31 -12.33 12.69
CA ASP A 197 15.56 -11.66 13.99
C ASP A 197 16.28 -10.30 13.90
N LEU A 198 17.35 -10.18 13.11
CA LEU A 198 18.10 -8.92 12.92
C LEU A 198 17.27 -7.76 12.33
N HIS A 199 16.28 -8.06 11.48
CA HIS A 199 15.41 -7.04 10.91
C HIS A 199 14.34 -6.56 11.91
N THR A 200 13.99 -7.40 12.88
CA THR A 200 13.06 -7.07 13.95
C THR A 200 13.73 -6.16 14.98
N GLU A 201 14.97 -6.45 15.39
CA GLU A 201 15.73 -5.60 16.32
C GLU A 201 15.92 -4.17 15.79
N ALA A 202 16.28 -4.01 14.51
CA ALA A 202 16.42 -2.70 13.88
C ALA A 202 15.10 -1.92 13.89
N ARG A 203 13.99 -2.62 13.70
CA ARG A 203 12.65 -2.04 13.70
C ARG A 203 12.27 -1.56 15.08
N ASP A 204 12.46 -2.39 16.10
CA ASP A 204 12.19 -2.05 17.49
C ASP A 204 13.03 -0.86 17.94
N TYR A 205 14.33 -0.87 17.60
CA TYR A 205 15.22 0.27 17.84
C TYR A 205 14.72 1.57 17.20
N VAL A 206 14.31 1.54 15.92
CA VAL A 206 13.78 2.74 15.25
C VAL A 206 12.50 3.22 15.90
N VAL A 207 11.60 2.30 16.26
CA VAL A 207 10.33 2.61 16.93
C VAL A 207 10.58 3.26 18.30
N ASP A 208 11.49 2.71 19.09
CA ASP A 208 11.75 3.17 20.45
C ASP A 208 12.45 4.53 20.47
N ILE A 209 13.46 4.74 19.62
CA ILE A 209 14.09 6.06 19.45
C ILE A 209 13.07 7.10 18.97
N THR A 210 12.18 6.72 18.04
CA THR A 210 11.12 7.61 17.56
C THR A 210 10.18 8.01 18.71
N ARG A 211 9.74 7.03 19.52
CA ARG A 211 8.90 7.27 20.71
C ARG A 211 9.62 8.12 21.76
N GLU A 212 10.92 7.89 22.00
CA GLU A 212 11.75 8.68 22.91
C GLU A 212 11.76 10.15 22.49
N VAL A 213 12.06 10.44 21.21
CA VAL A 213 12.11 11.81 20.71
C VAL A 213 10.73 12.48 20.77
N PHE A 214 9.65 11.77 20.44
CA PHE A 214 8.30 12.32 20.61
C PHE A 214 7.98 12.69 22.06
N ARG A 215 8.35 11.84 23.02
CA ARG A 215 8.20 12.13 24.46
C ARG A 215 9.10 13.28 24.92
N GLN A 216 10.32 13.39 24.39
CA GLN A 216 11.23 14.50 24.65
C GLN A 216 10.62 15.84 24.24
N HIS A 217 9.83 15.85 23.15
CA HIS A 217 9.04 16.99 22.71
C HIS A 217 7.67 17.11 23.41
N CYS A 218 7.48 16.42 24.54
CA CYS A 218 6.27 16.44 25.38
C CYS A 218 4.97 16.01 24.66
N ALA A 219 5.06 15.19 23.62
CA ALA A 219 3.88 14.60 23.00
C ALA A 219 3.34 13.43 23.84
N LYS A 220 2.01 13.35 23.94
CA LYS A 220 1.33 12.22 24.59
C LYS A 220 1.04 11.13 23.58
N HIS A 221 1.22 9.88 23.96
CA HIS A 221 0.78 8.77 23.14
C HIS A 221 -0.74 8.76 23.05
N LEU A 222 -1.29 8.68 21.83
CA LEU A 222 -2.72 8.50 21.60
C LEU A 222 -2.91 7.39 20.58
N GLU A 223 -3.16 6.20 21.11
CA GLU A 223 -3.38 4.99 20.33
C GLU A 223 -4.62 5.10 19.44
N VAL A 224 -4.46 4.75 18.16
CA VAL A 224 -5.53 4.79 17.17
C VAL A 224 -5.94 3.37 16.81
N ILE A 225 -7.25 3.10 16.85
CA ILE A 225 -7.79 1.83 16.37
C ILE A 225 -7.56 1.73 14.86
N THR A 226 -6.78 0.74 14.43
CA THR A 226 -6.34 0.60 13.02
C THR A 226 -7.38 -0.05 12.10
N MET A 227 -8.52 -0.48 12.64
CA MET A 227 -9.60 -1.16 11.94
C MET A 227 -10.94 -0.73 12.52
N HIS A 228 -11.83 -0.21 11.67
CA HIS A 228 -13.14 0.31 12.07
C HIS A 228 -14.24 -0.20 11.15
N LEU A 229 -15.48 -0.17 11.63
CA LEU A 229 -16.64 -0.46 10.80
C LEU A 229 -16.84 0.67 9.80
N LEU A 230 -17.13 0.34 8.53
CA LEU A 230 -17.28 1.33 7.47
C LEU A 230 -18.43 2.32 7.73
N ASP A 231 -19.42 1.92 8.53
CA ASP A 231 -20.57 2.76 8.90
C ASP A 231 -20.19 3.91 9.87
N ASP A 232 -19.09 3.74 10.62
CA ASP A 232 -18.67 4.69 11.66
C ASP A 232 -17.85 5.88 11.13
N CYS A 233 -17.38 5.84 9.87
CA CYS A 233 -16.44 6.83 9.33
C CYS A 233 -16.96 7.59 8.10
N GLN A 234 -16.78 8.90 8.11
CA GLN A 234 -17.07 9.75 6.95
C GLN A 234 -16.19 9.34 5.76
N GLN A 235 -16.83 9.09 4.62
CA GLN A 235 -16.16 8.62 3.41
C GLN A 235 -15.29 9.73 2.79
N PHE A 236 -14.02 9.77 3.18
CA PHE A 236 -13.00 10.37 2.34
C PHE A 236 -12.73 9.38 1.19
N ASN A 237 -12.93 9.81 -0.05
CA ASN A 237 -12.76 8.98 -1.25
C ASN A 237 -11.26 8.62 -1.44
N ARG A 238 -10.78 7.67 -0.63
CA ARG A 238 -9.44 7.10 -0.67
C ARG A 238 -9.56 5.63 -1.04
N ASN A 239 -8.52 5.11 -1.69
CA ASN A 239 -8.41 3.69 -2.04
C ASN A 239 -8.02 2.88 -0.80
N THR A 240 -8.94 2.73 0.14
CA THR A 240 -8.77 1.98 1.39
C THR A 240 -8.91 0.47 1.17
N VAL A 241 -8.39 -0.29 2.14
CA VAL A 241 -8.58 -1.74 2.19
C VAL A 241 -9.88 -2.00 2.93
N LYS A 242 -10.77 -2.75 2.29
CA LYS A 242 -12.06 -3.15 2.85
C LYS A 242 -12.06 -4.65 3.07
N LEU A 243 -12.44 -5.09 4.25
CA LEU A 243 -12.53 -6.49 4.63
C LEU A 243 -13.98 -6.82 4.92
N LEU A 244 -14.45 -7.96 4.41
CA LEU A 244 -15.78 -8.48 4.71
C LEU A 244 -15.66 -9.45 5.87
N THR A 245 -16.49 -9.30 6.90
CA THR A 245 -16.56 -10.27 8.00
C THR A 245 -17.51 -11.41 7.65
N HIS A 246 -17.40 -12.53 8.36
CA HIS A 246 -18.39 -13.61 8.31
C HIS A 246 -19.81 -13.11 8.67
N GLY A 247 -19.93 -12.10 9.54
CA GLY A 247 -21.21 -11.49 9.89
C GLY A 247 -21.80 -10.58 8.81
N GLY A 248 -21.05 -10.33 7.72
CA GLY A 248 -21.44 -9.43 6.64
C GLY A 248 -21.09 -7.97 6.84
N ASP A 249 -20.44 -7.64 7.94
CA ASP A 249 -19.98 -6.29 8.20
C ASP A 249 -18.78 -5.96 7.31
N MET A 250 -18.73 -4.72 6.83
CA MET A 250 -17.59 -4.20 6.09
C MET A 250 -16.67 -3.45 7.04
N LEU A 251 -15.48 -3.97 7.25
CA LEU A 251 -14.41 -3.32 7.99
C LEU A 251 -13.52 -2.55 7.04
N GLU A 252 -12.99 -1.43 7.50
CA GLU A 252 -12.00 -0.63 6.80
C GLU A 252 -10.71 -0.60 7.61
N LEU A 253 -9.58 -0.89 6.95
CA LEU A 253 -8.28 -0.71 7.57
C LEU A 253 -7.80 0.73 7.41
N CYS A 254 -7.20 1.26 8.48
CA CYS A 254 -6.69 2.61 8.53
C CYS A 254 -5.68 2.89 7.42
N HIS A 255 -6.02 3.84 6.56
CA HIS A 255 -5.12 4.39 5.55
C HIS A 255 -4.20 5.48 6.14
N GLU A 256 -4.62 6.20 7.17
CA GLU A 256 -3.77 7.19 7.83
C GLU A 256 -4.16 7.32 9.31
N LEU A 257 -3.24 7.75 10.15
CA LEU A 257 -3.47 7.89 11.59
C LEU A 257 -4.03 9.27 11.97
N ARG A 258 -4.07 10.23 11.02
CA ARG A 258 -4.51 11.61 11.26
C ARG A 258 -6.02 11.77 11.23
N LEU A 259 -6.74 11.06 10.36
CA LEU A 259 -8.20 11.15 10.27
C LEU A 259 -8.90 10.72 11.57
N PRO A 260 -8.59 9.53 12.15
CA PRO A 260 -9.17 9.13 13.44
C PRO A 260 -8.83 10.11 14.57
N PHE A 261 -7.61 10.66 14.54
CA PHE A 261 -7.19 11.67 15.50
C PHE A 261 -8.01 12.95 15.38
N VAL A 262 -8.28 13.45 14.17
CA VAL A 262 -9.11 14.63 13.96
C VAL A 262 -10.54 14.39 14.48
N SER A 263 -11.13 13.22 14.20
CA SER A 263 -12.44 12.84 14.77
C SER A 263 -12.42 12.87 16.30
N TRP A 264 -11.36 12.35 16.93
CA TRP A 264 -11.19 12.41 18.39
C TRP A 264 -11.03 13.84 18.92
N VAL A 265 -10.28 14.70 18.24
CA VAL A 265 -10.11 16.12 18.64
C VAL A 265 -11.44 16.86 18.61
N ILE A 266 -12.27 16.59 17.60
CA ILE A 266 -13.59 17.21 17.45
C ILE A 266 -14.54 16.74 18.56
N SER A 267 -14.64 15.42 18.78
CA SER A 267 -15.53 14.87 19.79
C SER A 267 -15.13 15.30 21.21
N SER A 268 -13.83 15.46 21.46
CA SER A 268 -13.30 15.89 22.75
C SER A 268 -13.12 17.42 22.89
N GLN A 269 -13.44 18.19 21.84
CA GLN A 269 -13.33 19.65 21.75
C GLN A 269 -12.00 20.23 22.29
N LYS A 270 -10.88 19.56 22.00
CA LYS A 270 -9.56 19.99 22.50
C LYS A 270 -9.10 21.25 21.78
N SER A 271 -8.78 22.30 22.54
CA SER A 271 -8.23 23.56 22.02
C SER A 271 -6.69 23.56 21.91
N SER A 272 -6.03 22.72 22.71
CA SER A 272 -4.57 22.55 22.71
C SER A 272 -4.21 21.12 23.09
N PHE A 273 -3.45 20.45 22.23
CA PHE A 273 -3.00 19.07 22.47
C PHE A 273 -1.81 18.74 21.61
N LYS A 274 -0.86 17.96 22.13
CA LYS A 274 0.27 17.44 21.36
C LYS A 274 0.29 15.93 21.51
N ARG A 275 0.27 15.23 20.38
CA ARG A 275 0.23 13.77 20.36
C ARG A 275 1.32 13.17 19.50
N TYR A 276 1.58 11.89 19.77
CA TYR A 276 2.26 11.03 18.82
C TYR A 276 1.56 9.68 18.72
N GLU A 277 1.74 9.03 17.57
CA GLU A 277 1.29 7.66 17.33
C GLU A 277 2.28 6.93 16.43
N VAL A 278 2.61 5.68 16.76
CA VAL A 278 3.46 4.82 15.93
C VAL A 278 2.72 3.52 15.67
N SER A 279 2.20 3.36 14.45
CA SER A 279 1.36 2.23 14.09
C SER A 279 1.44 1.90 12.60
N TYR A 280 0.85 0.77 12.22
CA TYR A 280 0.78 0.34 10.82
C TYR A 280 -0.40 0.95 10.10
N VAL A 281 -0.15 1.42 8.88
CA VAL A 281 -1.19 1.83 7.93
C VAL A 281 -1.21 0.90 6.73
N HIS A 282 -2.40 0.72 6.15
CA HIS A 282 -2.63 -0.25 5.09
C HIS A 282 -2.94 0.44 3.77
N ARG A 283 -2.48 -0.15 2.66
CA ARG A 283 -2.75 0.32 1.30
C ARG A 283 -3.33 -0.83 0.47
N ARG A 284 -4.27 -0.47 -0.40
CA ARG A 284 -4.88 -1.42 -1.32
C ARG A 284 -3.81 -2.11 -2.17
N PRO A 285 -3.87 -3.45 -2.33
CA PRO A 285 -2.94 -4.17 -3.19
C PRO A 285 -3.15 -3.84 -4.67
N ILE A 286 -2.11 -4.10 -5.46
CA ILE A 286 -2.18 -4.11 -6.92
C ILE A 286 -2.36 -5.58 -7.35
N GLY A 287 -3.44 -5.87 -8.09
CA GLY A 287 -3.77 -7.23 -8.52
C GLY A 287 -4.15 -8.17 -7.36
N HIS A 288 -3.74 -9.43 -7.44
CA HIS A 288 -4.08 -10.50 -6.49
C HIS A 288 -3.05 -10.67 -5.34
N SER A 289 -2.55 -9.55 -4.80
CA SER A 289 -1.58 -9.55 -3.70
C SER A 289 -2.22 -9.19 -2.35
N PRO A 290 -1.64 -9.56 -1.20
CA PRO A 290 -2.11 -9.08 0.10
C PRO A 290 -1.91 -7.56 0.23
N PRO A 291 -2.71 -6.87 1.05
CA PRO A 291 -2.53 -5.44 1.32
C PRO A 291 -1.11 -5.09 1.77
N SER A 292 -0.60 -3.98 1.25
CA SER A 292 0.71 -3.48 1.70
C SER A 292 0.56 -2.80 3.05
N ARG A 293 1.47 -3.11 3.98
CA ARG A 293 1.56 -2.51 5.31
C ARG A 293 2.76 -1.57 5.39
N TYR A 294 2.60 -0.40 6.00
CA TYR A 294 3.66 0.57 6.21
C TYR A 294 3.67 1.04 7.65
N LEU A 295 4.84 1.03 8.28
CA LEU A 295 5.00 1.59 9.62
C LEU A 295 5.15 3.10 9.54
N GLN A 296 4.23 3.80 10.21
CA GLN A 296 4.12 5.25 10.19
C GLN A 296 4.25 5.80 11.62
N GLY A 297 5.03 6.87 11.78
CA GLY A 297 5.14 7.63 13.03
C GLY A 297 4.54 9.02 12.83
N ASP A 298 3.39 9.28 13.44
CA ASP A 298 2.70 10.57 13.37
C ASP A 298 2.97 11.40 14.63
N PHE A 299 3.19 12.70 14.43
CA PHE A 299 3.26 13.70 15.48
C PHE A 299 2.40 14.89 15.09
N ASP A 300 1.51 15.30 15.98
CA ASP A 300 0.56 16.37 15.69
C ASP A 300 0.43 17.34 16.88
N ILE A 301 0.24 18.62 16.55
CA ILE A 301 -0.02 19.72 17.47
C ILE A 301 -1.36 20.37 17.10
N ILE A 302 -2.26 20.43 18.07
CA ILE A 302 -3.51 21.19 18.05
C ILE A 302 -3.31 22.47 18.84
N GLY A 303 -3.77 23.59 18.28
CA GLY A 303 -3.58 24.94 18.80
C GLY A 303 -2.26 25.58 18.37
N GLY A 304 -1.96 26.75 18.93
CA GLY A 304 -0.72 27.49 18.68
C GLY A 304 -0.75 28.40 17.45
N ALA A 305 0.34 29.15 17.25
CA ALA A 305 0.50 30.11 16.18
C ALA A 305 1.14 29.47 14.93
N SER A 306 0.72 29.94 13.74
CA SER A 306 1.35 29.59 12.46
C SER A 306 2.82 29.97 12.43
N ALA A 307 3.59 29.27 11.60
CA ALA A 307 5.04 29.23 11.53
C ALA A 307 5.77 28.71 12.79
N LEU A 308 5.25 28.90 14.00
CA LEU A 308 5.89 28.43 15.23
C LEU A 308 5.65 26.92 15.43
N THR A 309 4.40 26.47 15.33
CA THR A 309 4.08 25.05 15.51
C THR A 309 4.60 24.21 14.34
N GLU A 310 4.63 24.76 13.12
CA GLU A 310 5.26 24.15 11.95
C GLU A 310 6.76 23.97 12.16
N ALA A 311 7.44 25.00 12.71
CA ALA A 311 8.84 24.87 13.06
C ALA A 311 9.00 23.68 14.01
N GLU A 312 8.18 23.60 15.07
CA GLU A 312 8.24 22.53 16.09
C GLU A 312 8.14 21.14 15.50
N VAL A 313 7.15 20.92 14.63
CA VAL A 313 6.98 19.64 13.94
C VAL A 313 8.19 19.32 13.05
N ILE A 314 8.75 20.32 12.34
CA ILE A 314 9.97 20.12 11.53
C ILE A 314 11.16 19.77 12.43
N LYS A 315 11.30 20.41 13.60
CA LYS A 315 12.36 20.13 14.57
C LYS A 315 12.26 18.72 15.13
N VAL A 316 11.08 18.27 15.52
CA VAL A 316 10.83 16.89 15.97
C VAL A 316 11.25 15.90 14.87
N THR A 317 10.79 16.14 13.64
CA THR A 317 11.15 15.31 12.48
C THR A 317 12.67 15.27 12.27
N ARG A 318 13.32 16.43 12.36
CA ARG A 318 14.78 16.56 12.22
C ARG A 318 15.53 15.85 13.33
N ASP A 319 15.05 15.91 14.57
CA ASP A 319 15.67 15.25 15.72
C ASP A 319 15.62 13.73 15.58
N ILE A 320 14.50 13.18 15.08
CA ILE A 320 14.38 11.74 14.79
C ILE A 320 15.36 11.36 13.68
N VAL A 321 15.33 12.06 12.55
CA VAL A 321 16.19 11.75 11.39
C VAL A 321 17.68 11.85 11.76
N ALA A 322 18.06 12.81 12.59
CA ALA A 322 19.45 13.01 13.04
C ALA A 322 19.97 11.89 13.95
N ARG A 323 19.11 11.05 14.53
CA ARG A 323 19.53 9.86 15.28
C ARG A 323 20.01 8.72 14.36
N PHE A 324 19.53 8.68 13.12
CA PHE A 324 19.82 7.59 12.18
C PHE A 324 20.74 8.01 11.03
N PHE A 325 20.68 9.28 10.62
CA PHE A 325 21.38 9.79 9.45
C PHE A 325 22.21 11.02 9.81
N ASN A 326 23.32 11.23 9.09
CA ASN A 326 24.03 12.49 9.20
C ASN A 326 23.13 13.63 8.68
N SER A 327 23.06 14.69 9.48
CA SER A 327 22.24 15.87 9.26
C SER A 327 22.54 16.58 7.93
N ASP A 328 23.75 16.46 7.39
CA ASP A 328 24.14 17.07 6.10
C ASP A 328 23.48 16.40 4.87
N PHE A 329 22.85 15.24 5.06
CA PHE A 329 22.18 14.48 4.00
C PHE A 329 20.66 14.59 4.04
N CYS A 330 20.11 15.53 4.80
CA CYS A 330 18.67 15.63 4.95
C CYS A 330 18.18 17.02 4.52
N ASP A 331 17.47 17.04 3.39
CA ASP A 331 16.91 18.22 2.74
C ASP A 331 15.44 18.42 3.15
N ILE A 332 15.11 19.62 3.59
CA ILE A 332 13.77 20.05 4.00
C ILE A 332 13.23 20.98 2.93
N HIS A 333 12.19 20.54 2.22
CA HIS A 333 11.52 21.32 1.19
C HIS A 333 10.23 21.91 1.77
N LEU A 334 10.08 23.24 1.67
CA LEU A 334 8.93 23.99 2.15
C LEU A 334 8.13 24.54 0.98
N ASN A 335 6.80 24.61 1.14
CA ASN A 335 5.92 25.37 0.28
C ASN A 335 4.67 25.82 1.05
N HIS A 336 3.82 26.61 0.40
CA HIS A 336 2.56 27.11 0.95
C HIS A 336 1.47 27.03 -0.12
N GLY A 337 0.23 26.66 0.22
CA GLY A 337 -0.83 26.49 -0.78
C GLY A 337 -1.24 27.78 -1.49
N ASP A 338 -1.40 28.90 -0.77
CA ASP A 338 -1.61 30.22 -1.40
C ASP A 338 -0.45 30.63 -2.35
N LEU A 339 0.81 30.30 -2.01
CA LEU A 339 1.95 30.54 -2.90
C LEU A 339 1.86 29.67 -4.15
N LEU A 340 1.49 28.39 -4.01
CA LEU A 340 1.30 27.46 -5.12
C LEU A 340 0.19 27.95 -6.07
N GLU A 341 -0.91 28.47 -5.51
CA GLU A 341 -2.02 29.06 -6.27
C GLU A 341 -1.59 30.32 -7.04
N ALA A 342 -0.80 31.19 -6.41
CA ALA A 342 -0.22 32.36 -7.05
C ALA A 342 0.71 31.97 -8.21
N ILE A 343 1.52 30.92 -8.03
CA ILE A 343 2.39 30.37 -9.08
C ILE A 343 1.58 29.80 -10.24
N TRP A 344 0.51 29.03 -9.99
CA TRP A 344 -0.37 28.54 -11.05
C TRP A 344 -0.99 29.66 -11.85
N SER A 345 -1.44 30.71 -11.17
CA SER A 345 -2.01 31.89 -11.82
C SER A 345 -0.97 32.66 -12.64
N TRP A 346 0.24 32.86 -12.10
CA TRP A 346 1.35 33.54 -12.78
C TRP A 346 1.84 32.76 -14.02
N VAL A 347 1.89 31.43 -13.94
CA VAL A 347 2.24 30.56 -15.06
C VAL A 347 1.11 30.49 -16.10
N GLY A 348 -0.14 30.65 -15.67
CA GLY A 348 -1.33 30.53 -16.52
C GLY A 348 -1.87 29.10 -16.62
N VAL A 349 -1.71 28.28 -15.58
CA VAL A 349 -2.31 26.94 -15.50
C VAL A 349 -3.77 27.06 -15.04
N LYS A 350 -4.70 26.68 -15.91
CA LYS A 350 -6.15 26.67 -15.62
C LYS A 350 -6.48 25.66 -14.52
N SER A 351 -7.51 25.97 -13.72
CA SER A 351 -7.96 25.14 -12.58
C SER A 351 -8.21 23.67 -12.95
N GLU A 352 -8.82 23.42 -14.11
CA GLU A 352 -9.13 22.07 -14.63
C GLU A 352 -7.89 21.17 -14.83
N HIS A 353 -6.72 21.77 -15.06
CA HIS A 353 -5.47 21.03 -15.29
C HIS A 353 -4.58 20.93 -14.05
N ARG A 354 -4.82 21.73 -13.00
CA ARG A 354 -3.89 21.87 -11.86
C ARG A 354 -3.62 20.56 -11.15
N GLN A 355 -4.64 19.72 -10.94
CA GLN A 355 -4.47 18.43 -10.28
C GLN A 355 -3.53 17.50 -11.06
N LYS A 356 -3.76 17.36 -12.37
CA LYS A 356 -2.92 16.51 -13.23
C LYS A 356 -1.51 17.08 -13.37
N VAL A 357 -1.36 18.40 -13.46
CA VAL A 357 -0.05 19.06 -13.47
C VAL A 357 0.70 18.81 -12.16
N ALA A 358 0.01 18.92 -11.01
CA ALA A 358 0.59 18.60 -9.71
C ALA A 358 1.07 17.14 -9.64
N GLU A 359 0.24 16.18 -10.05
CA GLU A 359 0.61 14.75 -10.12
C GLU A 359 1.87 14.51 -10.94
N LEU A 360 1.99 15.16 -12.10
CA LEU A 360 3.18 15.05 -12.94
C LEU A 360 4.42 15.68 -12.29
N LEU A 361 4.27 16.83 -11.62
CA LEU A 361 5.38 17.53 -10.96
C LEU A 361 5.85 16.82 -9.69
N SER A 362 4.96 16.09 -9.00
CA SER A 362 5.31 15.24 -7.85
C SER A 362 6.39 14.22 -8.19
N MET A 363 6.43 13.73 -9.44
CA MET A 363 7.45 12.78 -9.91
C MET A 363 8.88 13.37 -9.92
N MET A 364 9.03 14.69 -9.83
CA MET A 364 10.33 15.34 -9.71
C MET A 364 10.91 15.24 -8.29
N GLY A 365 10.08 15.04 -7.25
CA GLY A 365 10.51 14.90 -5.85
C GLY A 365 11.49 15.99 -5.39
N SER A 366 12.59 15.56 -4.76
CA SER A 366 13.68 16.39 -4.23
C SER A 366 14.74 16.79 -5.26
N LEU A 367 14.57 16.44 -6.54
CA LEU A 367 15.63 16.65 -7.53
C LEU A 367 16.00 18.12 -7.68
N ARG A 368 17.29 18.43 -7.55
CA ARG A 368 17.79 19.81 -7.62
C ARG A 368 17.55 20.38 -9.03
N PRO A 369 17.21 21.68 -9.16
CA PRO A 369 16.96 22.34 -10.46
C PRO A 369 18.01 22.09 -11.54
N GLN A 370 19.28 21.98 -11.13
CA GLN A 370 20.42 21.84 -12.05
C GLN A 370 20.88 20.39 -12.29
N SER A 371 20.26 19.40 -11.64
CA SER A 371 20.70 18.00 -11.73
C SER A 371 20.39 17.40 -13.12
N SER A 372 21.24 16.48 -13.57
CA SER A 372 21.06 15.73 -14.83
C SER A 372 19.75 14.93 -14.80
N GLU A 373 19.42 14.36 -13.66
CA GLU A 373 18.24 13.51 -13.43
C GLU A 373 16.97 14.35 -13.56
N ARG A 374 16.96 15.56 -12.99
CA ARG A 374 15.84 16.49 -13.15
C ARG A 374 15.63 16.86 -14.61
N LYS A 375 16.71 17.12 -15.35
CA LYS A 375 16.63 17.43 -16.79
C LYS A 375 16.01 16.26 -17.56
N SER A 376 16.44 15.03 -17.29
CA SER A 376 15.89 13.82 -17.92
C SER A 376 14.42 13.59 -17.56
N LYS A 377 14.02 13.68 -16.27
CA LYS A 377 12.61 13.56 -15.86
C LYS A 377 11.74 14.69 -16.44
N TRP A 378 12.27 15.91 -16.51
CA TRP A 378 11.57 17.05 -17.11
C TRP A 378 11.25 16.83 -18.58
N VAL A 379 12.10 16.16 -19.36
CA VAL A 379 11.80 15.83 -20.77
C VAL A 379 10.53 14.98 -20.87
N VAL A 380 10.39 13.97 -20.00
CA VAL A 380 9.21 13.11 -19.96
C VAL A 380 7.97 13.90 -19.53
N ILE A 381 8.08 14.65 -18.42
CA ILE A 381 6.98 15.49 -17.91
C ILE A 381 6.54 16.52 -18.96
N ARG A 382 7.49 17.22 -19.60
CA ARG A 382 7.22 18.20 -20.65
C ARG A 382 6.42 17.58 -21.80
N ARG A 383 6.79 16.37 -22.23
CA ARG A 383 6.05 15.65 -23.27
C ARG A 383 4.60 15.40 -22.85
N GLN A 384 4.37 14.92 -21.62
CA GLN A 384 3.02 14.66 -21.11
C GLN A 384 2.20 15.95 -20.97
N LEU A 385 2.80 17.03 -20.47
CA LEU A 385 2.15 18.34 -20.37
C LEU A 385 1.71 18.89 -21.73
N LEU A 386 2.53 18.70 -22.77
CA LEU A 386 2.25 19.19 -24.13
C LEU A 386 1.28 18.29 -24.90
N GLN A 387 1.44 16.96 -24.83
CA GLN A 387 0.72 16.02 -25.69
C GLN A 387 -0.53 15.41 -25.03
N GLU A 388 -0.49 15.12 -23.72
CA GLU A 388 -1.61 14.49 -23.01
C GLU A 388 -2.56 15.55 -22.43
N LEU A 389 -2.00 16.62 -21.84
CA LEU A 389 -2.79 17.71 -21.27
C LEU A 389 -3.03 18.87 -22.25
N ASN A 390 -2.42 18.86 -23.44
CA ASN A 390 -2.54 19.89 -24.46
C ASN A 390 -2.28 21.32 -23.93
N LEU A 391 -1.33 21.47 -23.00
CA LEU A 391 -1.00 22.79 -22.47
C LEU A 391 -0.20 23.62 -23.49
N PRO A 392 -0.43 24.94 -23.59
CA PRO A 392 0.35 25.80 -24.47
C PRO A 392 1.84 25.78 -24.11
N GLU A 393 2.71 25.77 -25.12
CA GLU A 393 4.17 25.71 -24.90
C GLU A 393 4.67 26.87 -24.02
N ALA A 394 4.10 28.06 -24.16
CA ALA A 394 4.40 29.21 -23.30
C ALA A 394 4.14 28.94 -21.80
N VAL A 395 3.08 28.18 -21.46
CA VAL A 395 2.76 27.78 -20.07
C VAL A 395 3.81 26.81 -19.56
N VAL A 396 4.17 25.80 -20.36
CA VAL A 396 5.17 24.79 -19.98
C VAL A 396 6.57 25.40 -19.84
N ASN A 397 6.93 26.37 -20.68
CA ASN A 397 8.18 27.13 -20.56
C ASN A 397 8.21 27.98 -19.28
N ARG A 398 7.08 28.57 -18.88
CA ARG A 398 6.97 29.28 -17.60
C ARG A 398 7.09 28.33 -16.41
N LEU A 399 6.49 27.13 -16.44
CA LEU A 399 6.70 26.11 -15.40
C LEU A 399 8.19 25.78 -15.22
N GLN A 400 8.90 25.56 -16.34
CA GLN A 400 10.34 25.32 -16.31
C GLN A 400 11.10 26.50 -15.70
N THR A 401 10.71 27.73 -16.05
CA THR A 401 11.30 28.95 -15.51
C THR A 401 11.12 29.04 -13.99
N VAL A 402 9.94 28.68 -13.47
CA VAL A 402 9.72 28.64 -12.02
C VAL A 402 10.68 27.65 -11.36
N GLY A 403 10.79 26.45 -11.93
CA GLY A 403 11.68 25.40 -11.44
C GLY A 403 13.15 25.82 -11.39
N LEU A 404 13.62 26.60 -12.36
CA LEU A 404 15.01 27.04 -12.45
C LEU A 404 15.33 28.29 -11.62
N ARG A 405 14.37 29.22 -11.52
CA ARG A 405 14.61 30.54 -10.91
C ARG A 405 14.22 30.60 -9.43
N PHE A 406 13.13 29.94 -9.07
CA PHE A 406 12.48 30.11 -7.76
C PHE A 406 12.58 28.89 -6.85
N CYS A 407 12.94 27.71 -7.35
CA CYS A 407 13.30 26.59 -6.48
C CYS A 407 14.76 26.75 -6.01
N GLY A 408 15.01 26.66 -4.70
CA GLY A 408 16.36 26.77 -4.17
C GLY A 408 16.41 27.05 -2.67
N ALA A 409 17.59 27.41 -2.16
CA ALA A 409 17.79 27.76 -0.75
C ALA A 409 16.82 28.86 -0.32
N ALA A 410 16.30 28.73 0.91
CA ALA A 410 15.11 29.48 1.30
C ALA A 410 15.30 31.01 1.29
N ASP A 411 16.45 31.49 1.74
CA ASP A 411 16.86 32.89 1.74
C ASP A 411 16.79 33.53 0.35
N GLN A 412 17.39 32.87 -0.65
CA GLN A 412 17.46 33.36 -2.02
C GLN A 412 16.11 33.21 -2.74
N ALA A 413 15.43 32.09 -2.54
CA ALA A 413 14.16 31.79 -3.19
C ALA A 413 13.06 32.76 -2.75
N LEU A 414 12.92 33.01 -1.44
CA LEU A 414 11.91 33.95 -0.92
C LEU A 414 12.12 35.38 -1.43
N ALA A 415 13.37 35.85 -1.48
CA ALA A 415 13.69 37.16 -2.04
C ALA A 415 13.30 37.28 -3.53
N ARG A 416 13.60 36.24 -4.33
CA ARG A 416 13.24 36.22 -5.76
C ARG A 416 11.74 36.14 -5.99
N LEU A 417 11.02 35.36 -5.18
CA LEU A 417 9.56 35.22 -5.26
C LEU A 417 8.86 36.54 -4.93
N ARG A 418 9.28 37.24 -3.87
CA ARG A 418 8.75 38.58 -3.51
C ARG A 418 8.92 39.59 -4.63
N GLY A 419 10.02 39.53 -5.38
CA GLY A 419 10.27 40.45 -6.50
C GLY A 419 9.53 40.08 -7.80
N ALA A 420 9.01 38.85 -7.93
CA ALA A 420 8.43 38.36 -9.18
C ALA A 420 6.91 38.17 -9.15
N LEU A 421 6.35 37.81 -7.99
CA LEU A 421 4.92 37.54 -7.85
C LEU A 421 4.10 38.80 -7.54
N PRO A 422 2.79 38.78 -7.83
CA PRO A 422 1.89 39.87 -7.47
C PRO A 422 1.84 40.09 -5.95
N THR A 423 1.66 41.34 -5.53
CA THR A 423 1.63 41.72 -4.12
C THR A 423 0.23 41.66 -3.52
N ASP A 424 -0.57 40.69 -3.93
CA ASP A 424 -1.91 40.46 -3.37
C ASP A 424 -1.84 39.92 -1.94
N LYS A 425 -2.95 40.06 -1.20
CA LYS A 425 -3.00 39.76 0.23
C LYS A 425 -2.63 38.29 0.55
N PRO A 426 -3.20 37.26 -0.10
CA PRO A 426 -2.85 35.87 0.21
C PRO A 426 -1.40 35.53 -0.18
N THR A 427 -0.91 35.97 -1.34
CA THR A 427 0.50 35.75 -1.72
C THR A 427 1.48 36.37 -0.72
N ARG A 428 1.19 37.60 -0.25
CA ARG A 428 2.03 38.26 0.76
C ARG A 428 2.04 37.50 2.08
N LYS A 429 0.84 37.12 2.56
CA LYS A 429 0.68 36.33 3.78
C LYS A 429 1.50 35.04 3.71
N ALA A 430 1.42 34.30 2.61
CA ALA A 430 2.15 33.05 2.41
C ALA A 430 3.67 33.24 2.46
N LEU A 431 4.18 34.29 1.81
CA LEU A 431 5.62 34.61 1.81
C LEU A 431 6.10 35.09 3.18
N ASP A 432 5.26 35.80 3.93
CA ASP A 432 5.56 36.24 5.29
C ASP A 432 5.60 35.03 6.25
N GLU A 433 4.60 34.15 6.21
CA GLU A 433 4.59 32.91 7.03
C GLU A 433 5.78 31.99 6.73
N LEU A 434 6.18 31.84 5.45
CA LEU A 434 7.39 31.09 5.09
C LEU A 434 8.68 31.78 5.59
N THR A 435 8.72 33.11 5.61
CA THR A 435 9.85 33.88 6.13
C THR A 435 9.96 33.72 7.65
N ASP A 436 8.84 33.78 8.35
CA ASP A 436 8.77 33.59 9.80
C ASP A 436 9.17 32.16 10.17
N LEU A 437 8.67 31.16 9.43
CA LEU A 437 9.05 29.77 9.61
C LEU A 437 10.56 29.58 9.44
N TYR A 438 11.14 30.10 8.36
CA TYR A 438 12.58 30.02 8.15
C TYR A 438 13.36 30.70 9.28
N SER A 439 12.87 31.84 9.78
CA SER A 439 13.48 32.54 10.91
C SER A 439 13.46 31.71 12.21
N HIS A 440 12.35 31.04 12.51
CA HIS A 440 12.25 30.12 13.65
C HIS A 440 13.20 28.93 13.50
N LEU A 441 13.27 28.33 12.30
CA LEU A 441 14.19 27.22 12.02
C LEU A 441 15.65 27.63 12.23
N ARG A 442 16.04 28.87 11.89
CA ARG A 442 17.38 29.41 12.19
C ARG A 442 17.67 29.50 13.69
N VAL A 443 16.69 29.95 14.50
CA VAL A 443 16.83 29.98 15.97
C VAL A 443 17.13 28.60 16.52
N TRP A 444 16.55 27.56 15.93
CA TRP A 444 16.78 26.16 16.32
C TRP A 444 17.93 25.48 15.58
N ARG A 445 18.77 26.26 14.91
CA ARG A 445 19.98 25.81 14.20
C ARG A 445 19.69 24.85 13.03
N ILE A 446 18.52 24.99 12.40
CA ILE A 446 18.12 24.30 11.17
C ILE A 446 18.10 25.32 10.02
N GLU A 447 19.26 25.87 9.68
CA GLU A 447 19.36 26.89 8.61
C GLU A 447 19.90 26.33 7.29
N ARG A 448 20.67 25.24 7.37
CA ARG A 448 21.22 24.53 6.22
C ARG A 448 20.21 23.51 5.71
N HIS A 449 20.28 23.19 4.42
CA HIS A 449 19.42 22.20 3.78
C HIS A 449 17.91 22.52 3.84
N VAL A 450 17.54 23.80 3.95
CA VAL A 450 16.14 24.25 3.86
C VAL A 450 15.92 24.95 2.51
N TYR A 451 14.98 24.42 1.73
CA TYR A 451 14.71 24.86 0.37
C TYR A 451 13.24 25.27 0.23
N ILE A 452 12.98 26.34 -0.53
CA ILE A 452 11.63 26.61 -1.03
C ILE A 452 11.46 25.90 -2.37
N ASN A 453 10.38 25.14 -2.52
CA ASN A 453 10.00 24.51 -3.78
C ASN A 453 8.58 24.93 -4.18
N PRO A 454 8.41 26.03 -4.93
CA PRO A 454 7.09 26.58 -5.27
C PRO A 454 6.25 25.68 -6.19
N LEU A 455 6.86 24.66 -6.80
CA LEU A 455 6.18 23.69 -7.67
C LEU A 455 5.83 22.39 -6.93
N MET A 456 6.22 22.26 -5.66
CA MET A 456 5.93 21.07 -4.86
C MET A 456 4.45 21.10 -4.46
N PRO A 457 3.61 20.17 -4.96
CA PRO A 457 2.24 20.08 -4.50
C PRO A 457 2.19 19.44 -3.11
N PRO A 458 1.10 19.67 -2.34
CA PRO A 458 0.91 18.98 -1.08
C PRO A 458 0.68 17.47 -1.33
N THR A 459 1.33 16.62 -0.53
CA THR A 459 1.13 15.15 -0.59
C THR A 459 -0.30 14.76 -0.26
N GLU A 460 -0.91 15.47 0.70
CA GLU A 460 -2.26 15.25 1.17
C GLU A 460 -3.12 16.47 0.84
N GLY A 461 -4.28 16.27 0.24
CA GLY A 461 -5.13 17.36 -0.27
C GLY A 461 -5.65 18.33 0.80
N TYR A 462 -5.52 17.97 2.07
CA TYR A 462 -5.87 18.83 3.20
C TYR A 462 -4.77 19.80 3.64
N HIS A 463 -3.52 19.62 3.19
CA HIS A 463 -2.44 20.56 3.46
C HIS A 463 -2.56 21.77 2.52
N ARG A 464 -3.27 22.82 2.97
CA ARG A 464 -3.55 24.01 2.16
C ARG A 464 -2.75 25.25 2.56
N ASP A 465 -2.22 25.29 3.77
CA ASP A 465 -1.39 26.41 4.25
C ASP A 465 0.10 26.03 4.11
N LEU A 466 0.92 26.19 5.14
CA LEU A 466 2.31 25.72 5.18
C LEU A 466 2.39 24.18 5.12
N PHE A 467 3.22 23.65 4.25
CA PHE A 467 3.53 22.22 4.20
C PHE A 467 4.97 21.97 3.78
N PHE A 468 5.46 20.78 4.13
CA PHE A 468 6.85 20.42 3.93
C PHE A 468 7.03 18.94 3.66
N GLN A 469 8.17 18.63 3.04
CA GLN A 469 8.63 17.28 2.76
C GLN A 469 10.10 17.18 3.15
N VAL A 470 10.48 16.07 3.79
CA VAL A 470 11.84 15.82 4.25
C VAL A 470 12.42 14.64 3.48
N TYR A 471 13.59 14.85 2.87
CA TYR A 471 14.24 13.89 2.01
C TYR A 471 15.63 13.51 2.52
N LEU A 472 16.01 12.25 2.37
CA LEU A 472 17.36 11.74 2.53
C LEU A 472 18.09 11.75 1.20
N VAL A 473 19.16 12.54 1.09
CA VAL A 473 20.01 12.64 -0.10
C VAL A 473 21.23 11.75 0.11
N LYS A 474 21.42 10.72 -0.72
CA LYS A 474 22.59 9.85 -0.64
C LYS A 474 23.84 10.54 -1.18
N ASP A 475 24.99 10.23 -0.56
CA ASP A 475 26.28 10.77 -0.95
C ASP A 475 26.74 10.24 -2.33
N ASN A 476 27.60 11.01 -3.00
CA ASN A 476 28.05 10.81 -4.37
C ASN A 476 28.84 9.51 -4.58
N ASN A 477 28.16 8.36 -4.71
CA ASN A 477 28.75 7.20 -5.38
C ASN A 477 28.48 7.31 -6.90
N PRO A 478 29.51 7.36 -7.76
CA PRO A 478 29.35 7.43 -9.20
C PRO A 478 28.76 6.11 -9.69
N GLY A 479 27.43 6.07 -9.82
CA GLY A 479 26.67 4.88 -10.28
C GLY A 479 25.30 4.68 -9.64
N SER A 480 24.94 5.42 -8.57
CA SER A 480 23.61 5.33 -7.94
C SER A 480 22.72 6.52 -8.30
N LEU A 481 21.48 6.22 -8.72
CA LEU A 481 20.46 7.20 -9.10
C LEU A 481 20.25 8.23 -7.98
N THR A 482 20.46 9.51 -8.33
CA THR A 482 20.48 10.68 -7.44
C THR A 482 19.08 11.17 -7.06
N GLU A 483 18.19 10.27 -6.63
CA GLU A 483 16.87 10.63 -6.12
C GLU A 483 16.90 10.59 -4.59
N GLY A 484 16.56 11.72 -3.94
CA GLY A 484 16.46 11.75 -2.49
C GLY A 484 15.24 10.94 -2.04
N THR A 485 15.42 10.06 -1.05
CA THR A 485 14.35 9.23 -0.51
C THR A 485 13.46 10.05 0.41
N LEU A 486 12.15 10.07 0.19
CA LEU A 486 11.20 10.76 1.06
C LEU A 486 11.12 10.07 2.43
N LEU A 487 11.43 10.79 3.50
CA LEU A 487 11.40 10.27 4.88
C LEU A 487 10.18 10.74 5.66
N ALA A 488 9.72 11.97 5.43
CA ALA A 488 8.59 12.52 6.16
C ALA A 488 7.82 13.54 5.32
N VAL A 489 6.53 13.63 5.59
CA VAL A 489 5.63 14.65 5.04
C VAL A 489 4.91 15.34 6.19
N GLY A 490 4.70 16.64 6.09
CA GLY A 490 3.99 17.35 7.13
C GLY A 490 3.42 18.67 6.64
N GLY A 491 2.59 19.27 7.48
CA GLY A 491 1.98 20.55 7.17
C GLY A 491 0.81 20.86 8.08
N ARG A 492 0.31 22.08 7.89
CA ARG A 492 -0.89 22.59 8.54
C ARG A 492 -2.12 22.02 7.83
N TYR A 493 -3.03 21.46 8.61
CA TYR A 493 -4.25 20.81 8.12
C TYR A 493 -5.52 21.42 8.74
N ASP A 494 -5.48 22.72 9.06
CA ASP A 494 -6.64 23.51 9.50
C ASP A 494 -7.84 23.35 8.57
N TYR A 495 -7.61 23.14 7.26
CA TYR A 495 -8.68 22.89 6.29
C TYR A 495 -9.49 21.63 6.63
N LEU A 496 -8.81 20.51 6.92
CA LEU A 496 -9.46 19.25 7.31
C LEU A 496 -10.23 19.43 8.62
N LEU A 497 -9.58 20.04 9.62
CA LEU A 497 -10.20 20.25 10.93
C LEU A 497 -11.42 21.18 10.82
N ARG A 498 -11.36 22.27 10.04
CA ARG A 498 -12.52 23.15 9.79
C ARG A 498 -13.66 22.44 9.09
N GLN A 499 -13.35 21.62 8.08
CA GLN A 499 -14.37 20.89 7.32
C GLN A 499 -15.16 19.94 8.23
N MET A 500 -14.47 19.19 9.09
CA MET A 500 -15.11 18.23 9.98
C MET A 500 -15.74 18.90 11.21
N TRP A 501 -15.08 19.91 11.80
CA TRP A 501 -15.59 20.64 12.95
C TRP A 501 -16.91 21.36 12.66
N GLY A 502 -17.04 21.97 11.48
CA GLY A 502 -18.25 22.70 11.09
C GLY A 502 -19.50 21.82 10.92
N LEU A 503 -19.35 20.50 10.86
CA LEU A 503 -20.47 19.56 10.81
C LEU A 503 -21.09 19.35 12.18
N GLU A 504 -20.29 19.40 13.24
CA GLU A 504 -20.74 19.13 14.62
C GLU A 504 -20.92 20.39 15.45
N HIS A 505 -20.06 21.40 15.23
CA HIS A 505 -19.94 22.56 16.11
C HIS A 505 -19.99 23.87 15.31
N LYS A 506 -20.57 24.92 15.93
CA LYS A 506 -20.66 26.27 15.34
C LYS A 506 -19.48 27.19 15.69
N SER A 507 -18.63 26.78 16.64
CA SER A 507 -17.44 27.52 17.05
C SER A 507 -16.32 27.40 16.01
N SER A 508 -15.32 28.28 16.08
CA SER A 508 -14.11 28.13 15.27
C SER A 508 -13.21 27.06 15.88
N PRO A 509 -12.70 26.09 15.08
CA PRO A 509 -11.74 25.13 15.59
C PRO A 509 -10.38 25.78 15.88
N PRO A 510 -9.55 25.15 16.74
CA PRO A 510 -8.14 25.51 16.86
C PRO A 510 -7.38 25.23 15.55
N GLY A 511 -6.17 25.77 15.43
CA GLY A 511 -5.24 25.38 14.37
C GLY A 511 -4.70 23.96 14.58
N ALA A 512 -4.20 23.32 13.54
CA ALA A 512 -3.66 21.98 13.60
C ALA A 512 -2.52 21.77 12.58
N VAL A 513 -1.41 21.20 13.05
CA VAL A 513 -0.21 20.92 12.25
C VAL A 513 0.38 19.59 12.67
N GLY A 514 1.00 18.88 11.74
CA GLY A 514 1.63 17.61 12.06
C GLY A 514 2.54 17.08 10.97
N ALA A 515 3.23 15.99 11.29
CA ALA A 515 4.08 15.26 10.37
C ALA A 515 3.84 13.76 10.50
N SER A 516 4.07 13.08 9.39
CA SER A 516 4.02 11.64 9.25
C SER A 516 5.37 11.17 8.72
N LEU A 517 6.08 10.39 9.53
CA LEU A 517 7.37 9.80 9.20
C LEU A 517 7.18 8.39 8.65
N ALA A 518 7.84 8.09 7.52
CA ALA A 518 7.90 6.77 6.93
C ALA A 518 8.99 5.94 7.63
N LEU A 519 8.66 5.34 8.78
CA LEU A 519 9.62 4.62 9.60
C LEU A 519 10.18 3.38 8.88
N GLU A 520 9.37 2.73 8.03
CA GLU A 520 9.84 1.63 7.17
C GLU A 520 11.00 2.06 6.27
N THR A 521 10.92 3.28 5.73
CA THR A 521 11.96 3.85 4.87
C THR A 521 13.20 4.23 5.66
N ILE A 522 13.04 4.71 6.89
CA ILE A 522 14.15 4.94 7.81
C ILE A 522 14.88 3.62 8.10
N ILE A 523 14.15 2.54 8.42
CA ILE A 523 14.71 1.21 8.66
C ILE A 523 15.50 0.71 7.44
N GLN A 524 14.93 0.82 6.23
CA GLN A 524 15.56 0.36 5.00
C GLN A 524 16.85 1.10 4.62
N HIS A 525 16.96 2.37 4.99
CA HIS A 525 18.09 3.21 4.61
C HIS A 525 19.07 3.46 5.75
N SER A 526 18.71 3.12 6.98
CA SER A 526 19.56 3.30 8.14
C SER A 526 20.94 2.72 7.85
N PRO A 527 22.03 3.51 8.00
CA PRO A 527 23.40 3.05 7.80
C PRO A 527 23.83 2.07 8.90
N VAL A 528 22.94 1.78 9.85
CA VAL A 528 23.03 0.62 10.72
C VAL A 528 23.00 -0.61 9.82
N ASP A 529 24.16 -0.98 9.27
CA ASP A 529 24.54 -2.38 9.29
C ASP A 529 24.21 -2.82 10.70
N VAL A 530 23.18 -3.64 10.89
CA VAL A 530 23.03 -4.39 12.13
C VAL A 530 24.12 -5.47 12.08
N LYS A 531 25.39 -5.06 12.09
CA LYS A 531 26.23 -5.59 13.14
C LYS A 531 25.63 -4.93 14.37
N PRO A 532 25.04 -5.69 15.30
CA PRO A 532 24.40 -5.13 16.48
C PRO A 532 25.30 -4.03 16.98
N VAL A 533 24.74 -2.84 17.14
CA VAL A 533 25.43 -1.74 17.82
C VAL A 533 25.69 -2.28 19.22
N ARG A 534 26.80 -3.01 19.37
CA ARG A 534 27.40 -3.55 20.60
C ARG A 534 27.94 -2.40 21.45
N TYR A 535 27.15 -1.34 21.57
CA TYR A 535 27.38 -0.19 22.43
C TYR A 535 26.28 -0.03 23.48
N GLU A 536 25.27 -0.89 23.49
CA GLU A 536 24.88 -1.47 24.76
C GLU A 536 25.72 -2.74 24.92
N VAL A 537 26.64 -2.71 25.88
CA VAL A 537 27.18 -3.95 26.42
C VAL A 537 25.93 -4.72 26.87
N SER A 538 25.63 -5.87 26.26
CA SER A 538 24.65 -6.78 26.85
C SER A 538 25.09 -6.96 28.30
N ASN A 539 24.33 -6.35 29.19
CA ASN A 539 24.54 -6.47 30.63
C ASN A 539 23.82 -7.71 31.15
N ASP A 540 23.45 -8.61 30.24
CA ASP A 540 22.79 -9.85 30.57
C ASP A 540 23.80 -10.71 31.35
N VAL A 541 23.29 -11.37 32.37
CA VAL A 541 24.09 -12.17 33.29
C VAL A 541 23.66 -13.62 33.16
N LEU A 542 24.58 -14.51 32.79
CA LEU A 542 24.30 -15.94 32.79
C LEU A 542 24.65 -16.55 34.14
N VAL A 543 23.66 -17.10 34.83
CA VAL A 543 23.85 -17.85 36.07
C VAL A 543 24.22 -19.29 35.76
N CYS A 544 25.37 -19.69 36.27
CA CYS A 544 26.07 -20.92 35.96
C CYS A 544 26.28 -21.78 37.22
N SER A 545 26.47 -23.08 37.04
CA SER A 545 26.86 -23.99 38.12
C SER A 545 28.19 -24.66 37.82
N LYS A 546 29.09 -24.68 38.81
CA LYS A 546 30.41 -25.29 38.69
C LYS A 546 30.28 -26.82 38.60
N GLY A 547 30.84 -27.41 37.55
CA GLY A 547 31.10 -28.85 37.49
C GLY A 547 30.07 -29.74 36.79
N GLY A 548 29.10 -29.18 36.06
CA GLY A 548 28.14 -29.98 35.28
C GLY A 548 27.30 -30.92 36.16
N GLY A 549 26.90 -30.43 37.34
CA GLY A 549 26.06 -31.14 38.30
C GLY A 549 24.97 -30.24 38.90
N GLY A 550 23.86 -30.05 38.21
CA GLY A 550 22.52 -30.20 38.80
C GLY A 550 22.08 -29.22 39.91
N LEU A 551 22.52 -27.97 39.89
CA LEU A 551 22.03 -26.91 40.81
C LEU A 551 20.86 -26.11 40.23
N LEU A 552 19.86 -26.79 39.64
CA LEU A 552 18.77 -26.11 38.95
C LEU A 552 17.99 -25.17 39.88
N ALA A 553 17.65 -25.63 41.08
CA ALA A 553 16.89 -24.83 42.05
C ALA A 553 17.66 -23.56 42.46
N GLU A 554 18.95 -23.68 42.74
CA GLU A 554 19.78 -22.56 43.14
C GLU A 554 20.04 -21.57 41.99
N ARG A 555 20.19 -22.07 40.75
CA ARG A 555 20.26 -21.20 39.57
C ARG A 555 18.95 -20.43 39.40
N MET A 556 17.81 -21.09 39.57
CA MET A 556 16.49 -20.45 39.49
C MET A 556 16.28 -19.42 40.59
N GLU A 557 16.63 -19.73 41.84
CA GLU A 557 16.55 -18.79 42.96
C GLU A 557 17.42 -17.56 42.73
N LEU A 558 18.67 -17.75 42.28
CA LEU A 558 19.57 -16.62 42.06
C LEU A 558 19.11 -15.75 40.90
N VAL A 559 18.62 -16.35 39.81
CA VAL A 559 18.05 -15.60 38.69
C VAL A 559 16.79 -14.83 39.13
N ALA A 560 15.95 -15.42 39.99
CA ALA A 560 14.80 -14.72 40.57
C ALA A 560 15.22 -13.50 41.42
N GLU A 561 16.24 -13.64 42.28
CA GLU A 561 16.81 -12.53 43.05
C GLU A 561 17.34 -11.41 42.15
N LEU A 562 18.00 -11.76 41.03
CA LEU A 562 18.48 -10.78 40.06
C LEU A 562 17.31 -10.07 39.34
N TRP A 563 16.25 -10.80 39.00
CA TRP A 563 15.06 -10.23 38.38
C TRP A 563 14.29 -9.29 39.31
N GLU A 564 14.19 -9.59 40.60
CA GLU A 564 13.58 -8.71 41.61
C GLU A 564 14.26 -7.33 41.67
N GLU A 565 15.55 -7.29 41.35
CA GLU A 565 16.37 -6.08 41.31
C GLU A 565 16.52 -5.49 39.88
N ASN A 566 15.69 -5.93 38.93
CA ASN A 566 15.69 -5.53 37.51
C ASN A 566 17.01 -5.77 36.76
N ILE A 567 17.80 -6.76 37.19
CA ILE A 567 18.99 -7.21 36.47
C ILE A 567 18.55 -8.25 35.43
N LYS A 568 18.94 -8.03 34.17
CA LYS A 568 18.72 -9.00 33.10
C LYS A 568 19.61 -10.22 33.34
N ALA A 569 18.99 -11.34 33.66
CA ALA A 569 19.70 -12.57 33.97
C ALA A 569 19.00 -13.79 33.36
N GLU A 570 19.79 -14.79 32.98
CA GLU A 570 19.33 -16.03 32.39
C GLU A 570 20.10 -17.21 32.97
N PHE A 571 19.62 -18.42 32.72
CA PHE A 571 20.34 -19.67 32.98
C PHE A 571 20.06 -20.64 31.84
N VAL A 572 20.99 -21.56 31.57
CA VAL A 572 20.79 -22.58 30.52
C VAL A 572 19.56 -23.42 30.87
N PRO A 573 18.55 -23.56 29.98
CA PRO A 573 17.27 -24.22 30.26
C PRO A 573 17.39 -25.76 30.23
N ILE A 574 18.43 -26.28 30.88
CA ILE A 574 18.75 -27.69 31.02
C ILE A 574 18.92 -27.95 32.53
N PRO A 575 18.38 -29.06 33.09
CA PRO A 575 18.52 -29.35 34.51
C PRO A 575 19.99 -29.43 34.96
N ASP A 576 20.83 -30.07 34.14
CA ASP A 576 22.23 -30.30 34.45
C ASP A 576 23.16 -30.00 33.25
N PRO A 577 23.42 -28.72 32.96
CA PRO A 577 24.26 -28.32 31.85
C PRO A 577 25.74 -28.46 32.22
N SER A 578 26.53 -29.07 31.35
CA SER A 578 27.99 -29.09 31.46
C SER A 578 28.57 -27.67 31.42
N LEU A 579 29.80 -27.50 31.90
CA LEU A 579 30.47 -26.19 31.81
C LEU A 579 30.60 -25.74 30.35
N THR A 580 30.93 -26.66 29.43
CA THR A 580 31.07 -26.35 28.00
C THR A 580 29.77 -25.81 27.41
N GLU A 581 28.64 -26.47 27.66
CA GLU A 581 27.32 -26.01 27.20
C GLU A 581 26.97 -24.64 27.78
N GLN A 582 27.35 -24.35 29.02
CA GLN A 582 27.13 -23.03 29.62
C GLN A 582 27.96 -21.93 28.94
N TYR A 583 29.21 -22.20 28.56
CA TYR A 583 30.04 -21.25 27.79
C TYR A 583 29.58 -21.11 26.34
N GLU A 584 29.15 -22.20 25.71
CA GLU A 584 28.59 -22.20 24.35
C GLU A 584 27.29 -21.39 24.32
N TYR A 585 26.38 -21.62 25.26
CA TYR A 585 25.15 -20.85 25.42
C TYR A 585 25.42 -19.36 25.61
N ALA A 586 26.35 -19.00 26.52
CA ALA A 586 26.75 -17.62 26.73
C ALA A 586 27.28 -16.97 25.44
N ASN A 587 28.05 -17.71 24.64
CA ASN A 587 28.61 -17.21 23.38
C ASN A 587 27.55 -17.09 22.27
N GLU A 588 26.61 -18.03 22.19
CA GLU A 588 25.48 -17.99 21.25
C GLU A 588 24.53 -16.83 21.52
N HIS A 589 24.33 -16.47 22.80
CA HIS A 589 23.43 -15.39 23.23
C HIS A 589 24.16 -14.05 23.49
N ASP A 590 25.44 -13.92 23.11
CA ASP A 590 26.31 -12.75 23.33
C ASP A 590 26.37 -12.26 24.81
N ILE A 591 26.22 -13.17 25.77
CA ILE A 591 26.28 -12.91 27.21
C ILE A 591 27.73 -12.87 27.68
N LYS A 592 28.14 -11.75 28.30
CA LYS A 592 29.54 -11.49 28.64
C LYS A 592 29.87 -11.70 30.12
N CYS A 593 28.86 -11.68 30.99
CA CYS A 593 29.00 -11.81 32.43
C CYS A 593 28.43 -13.15 32.90
N LEU A 594 29.24 -13.93 33.61
CA LEU A 594 28.87 -15.24 34.17
C LEU A 594 28.89 -15.15 35.70
N VAL A 595 27.83 -15.61 36.36
CA VAL A 595 27.78 -15.78 37.81
C VAL A 595 27.77 -17.27 38.12
N ILE A 596 28.90 -17.80 38.56
CA ILE A 596 29.12 -19.23 38.77
C ILE A 596 28.91 -19.58 40.24
N ILE A 597 27.93 -20.45 40.51
CA ILE A 597 27.66 -21.05 41.81
C ILE A 597 28.66 -22.19 42.03
N THR A 598 29.44 -22.13 43.12
CA THR A 598 30.61 -22.99 43.32
C THR A 598 30.41 -24.19 44.25
N ASP A 599 29.49 -24.12 45.23
CA ASP A 599 29.27 -25.18 46.23
C ASP A 599 27.78 -25.50 46.43
N THR A 600 27.49 -26.76 46.76
CA THR A 600 26.14 -27.28 47.10
C THR A 600 25.71 -26.80 48.49
N GLY A 601 24.52 -26.20 48.60
CA GLY A 601 23.96 -25.73 49.88
C GLY A 601 24.20 -24.25 50.18
N VAL A 602 23.88 -23.37 49.23
CA VAL A 602 23.99 -21.91 49.37
C VAL A 602 22.92 -21.39 50.35
N SER A 603 23.20 -21.53 51.65
CA SER A 603 22.62 -20.61 52.64
C SER A 603 23.05 -19.17 52.31
N GLN A 604 22.32 -18.16 52.80
CA GLN A 604 22.54 -16.72 52.56
C GLN A 604 24.00 -16.20 52.72
N LYS A 605 24.93 -17.00 53.27
CA LYS A 605 26.35 -16.67 53.50
C LYS A 605 27.34 -17.26 52.46
N GLY A 606 26.87 -17.83 51.37
CA GLY A 606 27.74 -18.37 50.31
C GLY A 606 28.38 -17.28 49.45
N SER A 607 29.58 -17.56 48.92
CA SER A 607 30.20 -16.76 47.86
C SER A 607 29.81 -17.29 46.48
N VAL A 608 29.69 -16.39 45.51
CA VAL A 608 29.52 -16.69 44.09
C VAL A 608 30.69 -16.13 43.31
N LYS A 609 31.05 -16.79 42.21
CA LYS A 609 32.16 -16.35 41.37
C LYS A 609 31.64 -15.60 40.15
N VAL A 610 31.88 -14.30 40.09
CA VAL A 610 31.54 -13.49 38.91
C VAL A 610 32.71 -13.48 37.94
N ARG A 611 32.47 -13.79 36.66
CA ARG A 611 33.48 -13.87 35.61
C ARG A 611 33.03 -13.09 34.37
N HIS A 612 33.90 -12.23 33.85
CA HIS A 612 33.68 -11.54 32.59
C HIS A 612 34.51 -12.18 31.47
N LEU A 613 33.84 -12.63 30.41
CA LEU A 613 34.46 -13.43 29.33
C LEU A 613 35.48 -12.63 28.52
N GLU A 614 35.13 -11.43 28.04
CA GLU A 614 36.04 -10.62 27.21
C GLU A 614 37.22 -10.06 27.99
N LEU A 615 36.98 -9.52 29.20
CA LEU A 615 38.02 -8.95 30.05
C LEU A 615 38.90 -10.01 30.72
N LYS A 616 38.48 -11.29 30.68
CA LYS A 616 39.13 -12.42 31.35
C LYS A 616 39.39 -12.17 32.84
N LYS A 617 38.49 -11.45 33.50
CA LYS A 617 38.55 -11.15 34.93
C LYS A 617 37.53 -11.98 35.69
N GLU A 618 37.89 -12.34 36.92
CA GLU A 618 37.03 -13.06 37.83
C GLU A 618 37.19 -12.51 39.25
N LYS A 619 36.08 -12.49 39.99
CA LYS A 619 36.06 -12.06 41.38
C LYS A 619 35.06 -12.91 42.15
N GLU A 620 35.43 -13.28 43.36
CA GLU A 620 34.54 -13.94 44.31
C GLU A 620 33.80 -12.86 45.09
N VAL A 621 32.47 -12.96 45.11
CA VAL A 621 31.56 -11.97 45.70
C VAL A 621 30.60 -12.70 46.63
N GLU A 622 30.40 -12.18 47.83
CA GLU A 622 29.38 -12.70 48.75
C GLU A 622 27.98 -12.49 48.15
N ARG A 623 27.09 -13.49 48.26
CA ARG A 623 25.74 -13.43 47.65
C ARG A 623 24.96 -12.17 48.08
N GLU A 624 25.08 -11.75 49.34
CA GLU A 624 24.47 -10.52 49.86
C GLU A 624 24.91 -9.24 49.12
N ASN A 625 26.14 -9.24 48.58
CA ASN A 625 26.74 -8.10 47.87
C ASN A 625 26.69 -8.25 46.35
N LEU A 626 26.16 -9.36 45.82
CA LEU A 626 26.16 -9.66 44.39
C LEU A 626 25.40 -8.61 43.58
N VAL A 627 24.17 -8.29 43.97
CA VAL A 627 23.32 -7.31 43.27
C VAL A 627 24.03 -5.97 43.19
N ARG A 628 24.54 -5.49 44.33
CA ARG A 628 25.28 -4.22 44.40
C ARG A 628 26.52 -4.23 43.51
N PHE A 629 27.28 -5.32 43.54
CA PHE A 629 28.45 -5.49 42.68
C PHE A 629 28.08 -5.43 41.19
N LEU A 630 27.03 -6.15 40.78
CA LEU A 630 26.58 -6.17 39.39
C LEU A 630 26.10 -4.79 38.94
N LEU A 631 25.28 -4.11 39.74
CA LEU A 631 24.82 -2.74 39.43
C LEU A 631 25.98 -1.76 39.28
N ASP A 632 26.93 -1.77 40.23
CA ASP A 632 28.13 -0.92 40.17
C ASP A 632 28.98 -1.25 38.94
N ALA A 633 29.16 -2.54 38.62
CA ALA A 633 29.95 -2.99 37.49
C ALA A 633 29.28 -2.69 36.14
N MET A 634 27.96 -2.85 36.03
CA MET A 634 27.16 -2.52 34.84
C MET A 634 27.16 -1.01 34.58
N ALA A 635 27.04 -0.18 35.63
CA ALA A 635 27.07 1.28 35.51
C ALA A 635 28.36 1.83 34.87
N ILE A 636 29.48 1.13 35.08
CA ILE A 636 30.79 1.47 34.52
C ILE A 636 31.24 0.50 33.42
N GLN A 637 30.30 -0.27 32.86
CA GLN A 637 30.51 -1.21 31.75
C GLN A 637 31.68 -2.19 31.98
N PHE A 638 31.90 -2.61 33.23
CA PHE A 638 32.97 -3.50 33.67
C PHE A 638 34.40 -3.03 33.36
N LYS A 639 34.59 -1.81 32.83
CA LYS A 639 35.87 -1.28 32.31
C LYS A 639 36.85 -0.84 33.41
N ASN A 640 36.36 -0.47 34.59
CA ASN A 640 37.23 0.00 35.66
C ASN A 640 37.98 -1.18 36.32
N PRO A 641 39.32 -1.18 36.36
CA PRO A 641 40.09 -2.25 36.99
C PRO A 641 39.82 -2.42 38.49
N SER A 642 39.44 -1.35 39.20
CA SER A 642 39.31 -1.35 40.66
C SER A 642 38.18 -2.23 41.18
N ILE A 643 37.15 -2.49 40.36
CA ILE A 643 35.98 -3.29 40.74
C ILE A 643 36.37 -4.76 40.93
N TRP A 644 37.36 -5.20 40.15
CA TRP A 644 37.87 -6.57 40.10
C TRP A 644 38.99 -6.85 41.11
N ASN A 645 39.52 -5.79 41.74
CA ASN A 645 40.58 -5.90 42.75
C ASN A 645 40.02 -6.15 44.16
#